data_AF-A0A0G0CIW9-F1
#
_entry.id   AF-A0A0G0CIW9-F1
#
_cell.length_a   1.000
_cell.length_b   1.000
_cell.length_c   1.000
_cell.angle_alpha   90.00
_cell.angle_beta   90.00
_cell.angle_gamma   90.00
#
_symmetry.space_group_name_H-M   'P 1'
#
loop_
_entity.id
_entity.type
_entity.pdbx_description
1 polymer ?
#
loop_
_entity_poly.entity_id
_entity_poly.type
_entity_poly.pdbx_seq_one_letter_code
_entity_poly.pdbx_strand_id
1 'polypeptide(L)'
;MENDKEIIFFGLTSFGNQRKRFGIKKDDRRKHFYIIGKTGTGKSNLMENMAIQDMQNGNGIAYIDPHGDGAKKLLDFVPANRIKDVIFLNPADLDFPIAFNVMEKVDFEYRHLVANGLVGVFKKVWPDIWSARMEYILNNSILALLEYPDSTLLGINRMLADSEYRQEVVSKIKDPVVKSFWVTEYARYTQRYEIEATMVVQNKIGQFVSNALVRNIIGQARSTINMRKVMDEGKILIIDLSKGKIGEDNSRLLGALLITKLQLSAMSRVDTKEEERKDFYVYIDEFQTFATESFANLFSEARKYRLNLIVGHQYISQMDESVRNAIFGNVGTLVAFRVGAEDAEYLAKEFSPEFTAEDIVNLTKYNVYLKLMIDGVSSHPFSAEVLPPLIIPKESNRDKIISASREKYGVKKEIVEEKILHLMGIEDQNRTTNNIGKSSFNKGHEFVDSPMKPELITPKLPKKDNTKKLEKLFSTIFGLVHLKTLKDFELKNKKVLVRCDFNVPLDDDGNILDDFKIKESLPTIKYLIEKEAKIILMSHLGELEGKIIPSLTLNKVKDKLEDLLGITILKANDCIGKEVKTQADALKSKEVLLLENLKFHKEEIDNDAEFAKQLSTLADIYINDAFASCHRAYASIVGIPKYLTHGAGLLLEREVRNLKLILENPKKPVLVIIGGVKLETKMKFINNILKVADYIIINGLIKKEIMAKELIFQYPEKIISPVDFLEAPDISNQTITLFTEKIMSAGTILWNGPFGRFEDDQYKKGTLAIANAIIKSGAFSVVGGGQTVEFLNKEGIASKFNHISTGGGAMLDYLSGDVLPGLEALE
;
A
#
# COMPACT_ATOMS: atom_id res chain seq x y z
N MET A 1 -36.16 -33.40 18.22
CA MET A 1 -36.44 -32.29 17.28
C MET A 1 -36.33 -30.91 17.92
N GLU A 2 -36.54 -30.70 19.25
CA GLU A 2 -36.13 -29.45 19.93
C GLU A 2 -34.61 -29.38 20.23
N ASN A 3 -33.98 -30.52 20.57
CA ASN A 3 -32.52 -30.61 20.81
C ASN A 3 -31.63 -30.30 19.58
N ASP A 4 -32.18 -30.33 18.36
CA ASP A 4 -31.38 -30.12 17.14
C ASP A 4 -31.02 -28.63 16.92
N LYS A 5 -31.72 -27.69 17.56
CA LYS A 5 -31.40 -26.25 17.47
C LYS A 5 -30.18 -25.83 18.31
N GLU A 6 -29.77 -26.66 19.26
CA GLU A 6 -28.61 -26.39 20.12
C GLU A 6 -27.27 -26.85 19.51
N ILE A 7 -27.34 -27.63 18.42
CA ILE A 7 -26.19 -28.21 17.73
C ILE A 7 -26.04 -27.55 16.37
N ILE A 8 -24.84 -27.03 16.08
CA ILE A 8 -24.47 -26.62 14.72
C ILE A 8 -23.78 -27.79 14.04
N PHE A 9 -24.44 -28.37 13.04
CA PHE A 9 -23.92 -29.52 12.31
C PHE A 9 -22.95 -29.05 11.22
N PHE A 10 -21.78 -29.66 11.16
CA PHE A 10 -20.76 -29.20 10.21
C PHE A 10 -19.96 -30.32 9.54
N GLY A 11 -20.12 -31.57 10.00
CA GLY A 11 -19.41 -32.71 9.43
C GLY A 11 -20.18 -34.02 9.45
N LEU A 12 -19.62 -34.98 8.71
CA LEU A 12 -19.99 -36.38 8.65
C LEU A 12 -18.78 -37.21 9.09
N THR A 13 -19.00 -38.20 9.96
CA THR A 13 -17.97 -39.15 10.36
C THR A 13 -18.46 -40.58 10.15
N SER A 14 -17.54 -41.54 10.04
CA SER A 14 -17.87 -42.96 9.94
C SER A 14 -17.83 -43.57 11.34
N PHE A 15 -18.98 -44.01 11.84
CA PHE A 15 -19.07 -44.73 13.11
C PHE A 15 -19.79 -46.06 12.89
N GLY A 16 -19.08 -47.18 13.06
CA GLY A 16 -19.62 -48.52 12.83
C GLY A 16 -20.07 -48.75 11.38
N ASN A 17 -19.27 -48.31 10.40
CA ASN A 17 -19.59 -48.33 8.95
C ASN A 17 -20.84 -47.54 8.54
N GLN A 18 -21.39 -46.70 9.42
CA GLN A 18 -22.47 -45.78 9.09
C GLN A 18 -21.95 -44.35 9.05
N ARG A 19 -22.29 -43.62 7.97
CA ARG A 19 -22.08 -42.17 7.90
C ARG A 19 -23.04 -41.49 8.87
N LYS A 20 -22.50 -40.87 9.93
CA LYS A 20 -23.27 -40.11 10.90
C LYS A 20 -22.94 -38.62 10.81
N ARG A 21 -23.98 -37.80 10.80
CA ARG A 21 -23.87 -36.35 10.90
C ARG A 21 -23.56 -35.96 12.33
N PHE A 22 -22.62 -35.05 12.51
CA PHE A 22 -22.25 -34.51 13.82
C PHE A 22 -22.05 -32.99 13.75
N GLY A 23 -21.96 -32.38 14.93
CA GLY A 23 -21.87 -30.95 15.12
C GLY A 23 -21.29 -30.59 16.48
N ILE A 24 -21.34 -29.31 16.80
CA ILE A 24 -20.87 -28.77 18.08
C ILE A 24 -22.02 -28.13 18.84
N LYS A 25 -22.08 -28.39 20.16
CA LYS A 25 -23.10 -27.83 21.06
C LYS A 25 -22.81 -26.36 21.35
N LYS A 26 -23.85 -25.60 21.64
CA LYS A 26 -23.78 -24.18 22.02
C LYS A 26 -22.76 -23.86 23.11
N ASP A 27 -22.69 -24.66 24.18
CA ASP A 27 -21.74 -24.41 25.29
C ASP A 27 -20.29 -24.63 24.87
N ASP A 28 -20.01 -25.68 24.09
CA ASP A 28 -18.67 -26.01 23.60
C ASP A 28 -18.11 -24.93 22.65
N ARG A 29 -18.99 -24.26 21.89
CA ARG A 29 -18.62 -23.14 21.00
C ARG A 29 -18.08 -21.91 21.75
N ARG A 30 -18.34 -21.80 23.06
CA ARG A 30 -17.81 -20.72 23.93
C ARG A 30 -16.32 -20.81 24.16
N LYS A 31 -15.72 -21.96 23.83
CA LYS A 31 -14.27 -22.14 23.82
C LYS A 31 -13.66 -21.88 22.44
N HIS A 32 -14.37 -21.18 21.54
CA HIS A 32 -13.87 -20.80 20.22
C HIS A 32 -13.62 -21.99 19.27
N PHE A 33 -13.55 -21.67 17.97
CA PHE A 33 -13.44 -22.65 16.90
C PHE A 33 -12.40 -22.16 15.90
N TYR A 34 -11.31 -22.92 15.72
CA TYR A 34 -10.22 -22.56 14.81
C TYR A 34 -10.19 -23.51 13.61
N ILE A 35 -10.07 -22.93 12.42
CA ILE A 35 -10.07 -23.65 11.15
C ILE A 35 -8.81 -23.27 10.39
N ILE A 36 -7.98 -24.24 10.03
CA ILE A 36 -6.78 -24.03 9.21
C ILE A 36 -6.81 -24.86 7.93
N GLY A 37 -6.37 -24.26 6.82
CA GLY A 37 -6.31 -24.95 5.54
C GLY A 37 -5.91 -24.04 4.39
N LYS A 38 -5.19 -24.60 3.43
CA LYS A 38 -4.86 -23.96 2.14
C LYS A 38 -6.13 -23.54 1.38
N THR A 39 -5.99 -22.59 0.46
CA THR A 39 -7.07 -22.15 -0.42
C THR A 39 -7.73 -23.32 -1.18
N GLY A 40 -9.05 -23.26 -1.33
CA GLY A 40 -9.82 -24.26 -2.07
C GLY A 40 -10.07 -25.60 -1.36
N THR A 41 -9.65 -25.76 -0.10
CA THR A 41 -9.81 -27.03 0.66
C THR A 41 -11.21 -27.26 1.23
N GLY A 42 -11.98 -26.18 1.46
CA GLY A 42 -13.34 -26.26 2.02
C GLY A 42 -13.58 -25.40 3.27
N LYS A 43 -12.57 -24.63 3.73
CA LYS A 43 -12.67 -23.76 4.92
C LYS A 43 -13.84 -22.78 4.90
N SER A 44 -13.93 -21.93 3.87
CA SER A 44 -15.01 -20.92 3.79
C SER A 44 -16.38 -21.59 3.72
N ASN A 45 -16.48 -22.72 3.03
CA ASN A 45 -17.71 -23.52 3.00
C ASN A 45 -18.13 -24.06 4.39
N LEU A 46 -17.17 -24.52 5.19
CA LEU A 46 -17.43 -24.93 6.58
C LEU A 46 -17.97 -23.75 7.40
N MET A 47 -17.33 -22.59 7.33
CA MET A 47 -17.74 -21.38 8.06
C MET A 47 -19.11 -20.88 7.62
N GLU A 48 -19.35 -20.78 6.31
CA GLU A 48 -20.63 -20.36 5.73
C GLU A 48 -21.76 -21.28 6.18
N ASN A 49 -21.56 -22.61 6.13
CA ASN A 49 -22.57 -23.57 6.57
C ASN A 49 -22.93 -23.41 8.06
N MET A 50 -21.95 -23.11 8.91
CA MET A 50 -22.20 -22.84 10.32
C MET A 50 -22.93 -21.50 10.52
N ALA A 51 -22.48 -20.44 9.84
CA ALA A 51 -23.08 -19.10 9.94
C ALA A 51 -24.55 -19.08 9.45
N ILE A 52 -24.85 -19.82 8.37
CA ILE A 52 -26.21 -19.96 7.85
C ILE A 52 -27.13 -20.63 8.88
N GLN A 53 -26.67 -21.72 9.51
CA GLN A 53 -27.43 -22.39 10.57
C GLN A 53 -27.68 -21.47 11.76
N ASP A 54 -26.70 -20.66 12.16
CA ASP A 54 -26.90 -19.67 13.23
C ASP A 54 -27.98 -18.63 12.88
N MET A 55 -27.93 -18.06 11.68
CA MET A 55 -28.96 -17.10 11.24
C MET A 55 -30.36 -17.74 11.24
N GLN A 56 -30.47 -18.98 10.77
CA GLN A 56 -31.71 -19.75 10.72
C GLN A 56 -32.23 -20.13 12.11
N ASN A 57 -31.33 -20.42 13.04
CA ASN A 57 -31.66 -20.75 14.44
C ASN A 57 -32.02 -19.51 15.28
N GLY A 58 -31.88 -18.30 14.73
CA GLY A 58 -32.19 -17.06 15.43
C GLY A 58 -31.02 -16.49 16.23
N ASN A 59 -29.81 -17.03 16.07
CA ASN A 59 -28.62 -16.55 16.76
C ASN A 59 -28.13 -15.22 16.16
N GLY A 60 -27.45 -14.43 16.98
CA GLY A 60 -26.75 -13.22 16.53
C GLY A 60 -25.37 -13.56 16.00
N ILE A 61 -25.01 -13.00 14.85
CA ILE A 61 -23.72 -13.25 14.20
C ILE A 61 -23.06 -11.96 13.72
N ALA A 62 -21.73 -11.99 13.64
CA ALA A 62 -20.93 -11.12 12.79
C ALA A 62 -20.15 -11.98 11.80
N TYR A 63 -20.19 -11.66 10.52
CA TYR A 63 -19.37 -12.30 9.49
C TYR A 63 -18.48 -11.26 8.83
N ILE A 64 -17.16 -11.43 8.95
CA ILE A 64 -16.15 -10.52 8.41
C ILE A 64 -15.44 -11.22 7.25
N ASP A 65 -15.59 -10.66 6.06
CA ASP A 65 -15.11 -11.25 4.82
C ASP A 65 -14.11 -10.33 4.09
N PRO A 66 -12.81 -10.67 4.04
CA PRO A 66 -11.81 -9.90 3.29
C PRO A 66 -11.98 -10.00 1.77
N HIS A 67 -12.70 -10.99 1.26
CA HIS A 67 -12.87 -11.25 -0.17
C HIS A 67 -14.22 -10.77 -0.70
N GLY A 68 -15.26 -10.90 0.14
CA GLY A 68 -16.62 -10.37 -0.05
C GLY A 68 -17.62 -11.34 -0.68
N ASP A 69 -17.17 -12.49 -1.18
CA ASP A 69 -18.07 -13.48 -1.79
C ASP A 69 -18.88 -14.26 -0.77
N GLY A 70 -18.29 -14.60 0.38
CA GLY A 70 -19.00 -15.19 1.51
C GLY A 70 -20.05 -14.22 2.07
N ALA A 71 -19.69 -12.94 2.23
CA ALA A 71 -20.61 -11.90 2.68
C ALA A 71 -21.86 -11.80 1.77
N LYS A 72 -21.66 -11.74 0.45
CA LYS A 72 -22.78 -11.73 -0.52
C LYS A 72 -23.59 -13.02 -0.49
N LYS A 73 -22.93 -14.17 -0.38
CA LYS A 73 -23.59 -15.48 -0.34
C LYS A 73 -24.49 -15.58 0.89
N LEU A 74 -24.02 -15.18 2.07
CA LEU A 74 -24.82 -15.23 3.30
C LEU A 74 -26.12 -14.44 3.21
N LEU A 75 -26.15 -13.31 2.47
CA LEU A 75 -27.37 -12.54 2.26
C LEU A 75 -28.48 -13.35 1.58
N ASP A 76 -28.13 -14.33 0.74
CA ASP A 76 -29.12 -15.20 0.08
C ASP A 76 -29.80 -16.17 1.04
N PHE A 77 -29.17 -16.46 2.19
CA PHE A 77 -29.63 -17.44 3.17
C PHE A 77 -30.26 -16.82 4.41
N VAL A 78 -30.33 -15.48 4.50
CA VAL A 78 -31.01 -14.79 5.60
C VAL A 78 -32.52 -15.12 5.58
N PRO A 79 -33.09 -15.61 6.69
CA PRO A 79 -34.53 -15.88 6.79
C PRO A 79 -35.39 -14.63 6.55
N ALA A 80 -36.54 -14.78 5.89
CA ALA A 80 -37.42 -13.66 5.55
C ALA A 80 -37.87 -12.83 6.77
N ASN A 81 -38.09 -13.48 7.92
CA ASN A 81 -38.45 -12.82 9.18
C ASN A 81 -37.30 -12.04 9.84
N ARG A 82 -36.06 -12.22 9.37
CA ARG A 82 -34.84 -11.58 9.90
C ARG A 82 -34.27 -10.48 9.00
N ILE A 83 -34.92 -10.16 7.87
CA ILE A 83 -34.43 -9.14 6.91
C ILE A 83 -34.10 -7.80 7.60
N LYS A 84 -34.96 -7.34 8.52
CA LYS A 84 -34.78 -6.06 9.25
C LYS A 84 -33.72 -6.10 10.36
N ASP A 85 -33.16 -7.28 10.63
CA ASP A 85 -32.09 -7.47 11.62
C ASP A 85 -30.70 -7.44 11.00
N VAL A 86 -30.60 -7.40 9.67
CA VAL A 86 -29.32 -7.39 8.98
C VAL A 86 -28.76 -5.97 8.93
N ILE A 87 -27.49 -5.87 9.30
CA ILE A 87 -26.62 -4.73 9.05
C ILE A 87 -25.59 -5.20 8.03
N PHE A 88 -25.70 -4.72 6.80
CA PHE A 88 -24.75 -4.99 5.74
C PHE A 88 -23.78 -3.81 5.61
N LEU A 89 -22.58 -3.95 6.19
CA LEU A 89 -21.53 -2.95 6.12
C LEU A 89 -20.63 -3.28 4.93
N ASN A 90 -20.74 -2.47 3.88
CA ASN A 90 -19.93 -2.57 2.68
C ASN A 90 -19.28 -1.20 2.41
N PRO A 91 -17.99 -1.01 2.70
CA PRO A 91 -17.32 0.27 2.47
C PRO A 91 -17.26 0.68 0.99
N ALA A 92 -17.45 -0.25 0.04
CA ALA A 92 -17.56 0.06 -1.38
C ALA A 92 -18.89 0.74 -1.77
N ASP A 93 -19.86 0.81 -0.84
CA ASP A 93 -21.10 1.57 -1.01
C ASP A 93 -20.87 3.05 -0.68
N LEU A 94 -20.51 3.82 -1.71
CA LEU A 94 -20.22 5.24 -1.57
C LEU A 94 -21.46 6.11 -1.38
N ASP A 95 -22.63 5.64 -1.79
CA ASP A 95 -23.86 6.44 -1.78
C ASP A 95 -24.48 6.48 -0.39
N PHE A 96 -24.38 5.36 0.34
CA PHE A 96 -24.95 5.19 1.68
C PHE A 96 -23.93 4.64 2.70
N PRO A 97 -22.82 5.35 2.96
CA PRO A 97 -21.86 4.95 3.97
C PRO A 97 -22.52 4.77 5.34
N ILE A 98 -22.22 3.65 6.00
CA ILE A 98 -22.60 3.37 7.39
C ILE A 98 -21.57 4.04 8.30
N ALA A 99 -22.02 4.90 9.20
CA ALA A 99 -21.13 5.61 10.12
C ALA A 99 -20.60 4.67 11.21
N PHE A 100 -19.28 4.67 11.39
CA PHE A 100 -18.61 3.87 12.41
C PHE A 100 -17.46 4.66 13.03
N ASN A 101 -17.67 5.16 14.25
CA ASN A 101 -16.66 5.87 15.01
C ASN A 101 -16.23 5.06 16.23
N VAL A 102 -15.03 4.49 16.17
CA VAL A 102 -14.43 3.74 17.26
C VAL A 102 -14.20 4.61 18.51
N MET A 103 -13.96 5.91 18.34
CA MET A 103 -13.70 6.89 19.41
C MET A 103 -14.98 7.40 20.10
N GLU A 104 -16.15 7.02 19.59
CA GLU A 104 -17.43 7.48 20.14
C GLU A 104 -17.70 6.89 21.54
N LYS A 105 -17.99 7.80 22.50
CA LYS A 105 -18.52 7.51 23.85
C LYS A 105 -17.76 6.38 24.55
N VAL A 106 -16.45 6.61 24.73
CA VAL A 106 -15.58 5.67 25.45
C VAL A 106 -15.46 6.09 26.91
N ASP A 107 -15.94 5.23 27.81
CA ASP A 107 -15.81 5.41 29.25
C ASP A 107 -14.33 5.45 29.66
N PHE A 108 -14.04 6.20 30.73
CA PHE A 108 -12.67 6.49 31.17
C PHE A 108 -11.81 5.22 31.32
N GLU A 109 -12.37 4.15 31.89
CA GLU A 109 -11.68 2.88 32.13
C GLU A 109 -11.24 2.15 30.85
N TYR A 110 -11.92 2.41 29.71
CA TYR A 110 -11.63 1.73 28.43
C TYR A 110 -10.80 2.59 27.48
N ARG A 111 -10.50 3.85 27.81
CA ARG A 111 -9.77 4.76 26.91
C ARG A 111 -8.39 4.25 26.54
N HIS A 112 -7.63 3.73 27.50
CA HIS A 112 -6.32 3.14 27.24
C HIS A 112 -6.40 1.91 26.33
N LEU A 113 -7.43 1.08 26.51
CA LEU A 113 -7.64 -0.10 25.67
C LEU A 113 -7.97 0.31 24.22
N VAL A 114 -8.82 1.33 24.04
CA VAL A 114 -9.12 1.90 22.71
C VAL A 114 -7.86 2.48 22.08
N ALA A 115 -7.08 3.27 22.83
CA ALA A 115 -5.85 3.87 22.33
C ALA A 115 -4.83 2.81 21.91
N ASN A 116 -4.56 1.82 22.76
CA ASN A 116 -3.66 0.71 22.45
C ASN A 116 -4.14 -0.12 21.25
N GLY A 117 -5.45 -0.38 21.17
CA GLY A 117 -6.05 -1.05 20.02
C GLY A 117 -5.79 -0.27 18.73
N LEU A 118 -6.11 1.03 18.72
CA LEU A 118 -5.89 1.92 17.57
C LEU A 118 -4.43 1.99 17.15
N VAL A 119 -3.53 2.23 18.10
CA VAL A 119 -2.08 2.28 17.88
C VAL A 119 -1.58 0.94 17.32
N GLY A 120 -2.03 -0.19 17.87
CA GLY A 120 -1.70 -1.53 17.40
C GLY A 120 -2.19 -1.80 15.97
N VAL A 121 -3.37 -1.28 15.60
CA VAL A 121 -3.86 -1.36 14.21
C VAL A 121 -2.91 -0.60 13.28
N PHE A 122 -2.56 0.64 13.60
CA PHE A 122 -1.65 1.42 12.76
C PHE A 122 -0.24 0.81 12.67
N LYS A 123 0.28 0.27 13.77
CA LYS A 123 1.55 -0.47 13.81
C LYS A 123 1.54 -1.67 12.87
N LYS A 124 0.43 -2.42 12.84
CA LYS A 124 0.28 -3.58 11.96
C LYS A 124 0.15 -3.22 10.48
N VAL A 125 -0.47 -2.08 10.16
CA VAL A 125 -0.55 -1.60 8.77
C VAL A 125 0.83 -1.18 8.26
N TRP A 126 1.68 -0.57 9.08
CA TRP A 126 2.99 -0.04 8.65
C TRP A 126 4.16 -0.49 9.54
N PRO A 127 4.49 -1.79 9.59
CA PRO A 127 5.53 -2.31 10.46
C PRO A 127 6.91 -1.72 10.16
N ASP A 128 7.24 -1.52 8.88
CA ASP A 128 8.58 -1.12 8.45
C ASP A 128 8.93 0.35 8.71
N ILE A 129 7.92 1.19 8.98
CA ILE A 129 8.06 2.65 9.14
C ILE A 129 7.71 3.08 10.57
N TRP A 130 7.39 2.12 11.44
CA TRP A 130 6.96 2.39 12.79
C TRP A 130 8.13 2.81 13.69
N SER A 131 7.96 3.89 14.45
CA SER A 131 8.96 4.37 15.40
C SER A 131 8.36 4.65 16.77
N ALA A 132 9.16 4.51 17.82
CA ALA A 132 8.75 4.80 19.20
C ALA A 132 8.22 6.25 19.35
N ARG A 133 8.80 7.21 18.61
CA ARG A 133 8.34 8.60 18.61
C ARG A 133 6.97 8.74 17.96
N MET A 134 6.76 8.13 16.79
CA MET A 134 5.48 8.12 16.11
C MET A 134 4.39 7.54 17.00
N GLU A 135 4.69 6.40 17.63
CA GLU A 135 3.80 5.75 18.59
C GLU A 135 3.43 6.67 19.76
N TYR A 136 4.43 7.32 20.36
CA TYR A 136 4.22 8.21 21.50
C TYR A 136 3.35 9.43 21.16
N ILE A 137 3.60 10.10 20.02
CA ILE A 137 2.81 11.26 19.58
C ILE A 137 1.38 10.83 19.19
N LEU A 138 1.25 9.73 18.45
CA LEU A 138 -0.05 9.21 18.02
C LEU A 138 -0.91 8.79 19.22
N ASN A 139 -0.32 8.08 20.18
CA ASN A 139 -1.01 7.65 21.39
C ASN A 139 -1.54 8.84 22.20
N ASN A 140 -0.71 9.85 22.44
CA ASN A 140 -1.14 11.07 23.15
C ASN A 140 -2.21 11.87 22.37
N SER A 141 -2.16 11.84 21.03
CA SER A 141 -3.19 12.44 20.19
C SER A 141 -4.53 11.71 20.30
N ILE A 142 -4.51 10.38 20.26
CA ILE A 142 -5.71 9.55 20.42
C ILE A 142 -6.31 9.73 21.82
N LEU A 143 -5.50 9.67 22.88
CA LEU A 143 -5.96 9.85 24.26
C LEU A 143 -6.60 11.23 24.48
N ALA A 144 -5.99 12.29 23.97
CA ALA A 144 -6.56 13.64 24.04
C ALA A 144 -7.91 13.73 23.32
N LEU A 145 -8.00 13.15 22.12
CA LEU A 145 -9.24 13.16 21.34
C LEU A 145 -10.34 12.29 21.96
N LEU A 146 -10.02 11.19 22.67
CA LEU A 146 -11.01 10.39 23.40
C LEU A 146 -11.67 11.16 24.57
N GLU A 147 -11.04 12.23 25.06
CA GLU A 147 -11.63 13.15 26.04
C GLU A 147 -12.46 14.27 25.40
N TYR A 148 -12.25 14.50 24.10
CA TYR A 148 -12.89 15.56 23.35
C TYR A 148 -14.25 15.10 22.78
N PRO A 149 -15.34 15.86 22.99
CA PRO A 149 -16.66 15.46 22.50
C PRO A 149 -16.68 15.43 20.97
N ASP A 150 -17.38 14.44 20.42
CA ASP A 150 -17.64 14.31 18.98
C ASP A 150 -16.38 14.24 18.11
N SER A 151 -15.26 13.80 18.71
CA SER A 151 -14.00 13.57 18.02
C SER A 151 -14.05 12.34 17.09
N THR A 152 -13.20 12.36 16.08
CA THR A 152 -13.00 11.25 15.14
C THR A 152 -11.52 11.08 14.87
N LEU A 153 -11.15 10.00 14.16
CA LEU A 153 -9.77 9.78 13.73
C LEU A 153 -9.24 10.92 12.82
N LEU A 154 -10.13 11.70 12.18
CA LEU A 154 -9.75 12.89 11.40
C LEU A 154 -9.14 13.98 12.30
N GLY A 155 -9.55 14.00 13.57
CA GLY A 155 -9.07 14.96 14.56
C GLY A 155 -7.58 14.82 14.85
N ILE A 156 -6.94 13.68 14.55
CA ILE A 156 -5.50 13.48 14.78
C ILE A 156 -4.68 14.46 13.94
N ASN A 157 -4.98 14.56 12.65
CA ASN A 157 -4.27 15.48 11.76
C ASN A 157 -4.50 16.94 12.16
N ARG A 158 -5.73 17.30 12.55
CA ARG A 158 -6.05 18.64 13.06
C ARG A 158 -5.30 18.94 14.36
N MET A 159 -5.26 18.01 15.30
CA MET A 159 -4.56 18.16 16.57
C MET A 159 -3.06 18.46 16.38
N LEU A 160 -2.46 17.90 15.33
CA LEU A 160 -1.05 18.10 15.01
C LEU A 160 -0.78 19.36 14.17
N ALA A 161 -1.70 19.76 13.29
CA ALA A 161 -1.52 20.87 12.35
C ALA A 161 -2.11 22.22 12.80
N ASP A 162 -3.25 22.20 13.50
CA ASP A 162 -4.07 23.37 13.83
C ASP A 162 -3.90 23.71 15.32
N SER A 163 -3.19 24.80 15.60
CA SER A 163 -2.88 25.23 16.96
C SER A 163 -4.11 25.68 17.74
N GLU A 164 -5.12 26.27 17.09
CA GLU A 164 -6.36 26.73 17.73
C GLU A 164 -7.22 25.52 18.14
N TYR A 165 -7.43 24.59 17.21
CA TYR A 165 -8.13 23.34 17.52
C TYR A 165 -7.43 22.54 18.61
N ARG A 166 -6.09 22.47 18.56
CA ARG A 166 -5.29 21.84 19.60
C ARG A 166 -5.51 22.48 20.97
N GLN A 167 -5.50 23.81 21.06
CA GLN A 167 -5.79 24.50 22.33
C GLN A 167 -7.21 24.21 22.83
N GLU A 168 -8.19 24.17 21.93
CA GLU A 168 -9.57 23.80 22.29
C GLU A 168 -9.64 22.39 22.88
N VAL A 169 -9.02 21.41 22.22
CA VAL A 169 -8.96 20.03 22.71
C VAL A 169 -8.26 19.95 24.06
N VAL A 170 -7.08 20.54 24.19
CA VAL A 170 -6.27 20.54 25.43
C VAL A 170 -7.02 21.14 26.62
N SER A 171 -7.87 22.14 26.38
CA SER A 171 -8.68 22.76 27.44
C SER A 171 -9.67 21.79 28.10
N LYS A 172 -10.12 20.76 27.35
CA LYS A 172 -11.12 19.77 27.79
C LYS A 172 -10.49 18.48 28.35
N ILE A 173 -9.17 18.28 28.22
CA ILE A 173 -8.44 17.13 28.77
C ILE A 173 -8.46 17.16 30.30
N LYS A 174 -8.85 16.04 30.92
CA LYS A 174 -8.90 15.86 32.37
C LYS A 174 -7.70 15.05 32.89
N ASP A 175 -7.17 14.13 32.09
CA ASP A 175 -6.00 13.35 32.45
C ASP A 175 -4.76 14.26 32.59
N PRO A 176 -4.13 14.34 33.77
CA PRO A 176 -3.02 15.24 34.01
C PRO A 176 -1.75 14.86 33.22
N VAL A 177 -1.56 13.58 32.91
CA VAL A 177 -0.38 13.10 32.16
C VAL A 177 -0.52 13.47 30.69
N VAL A 178 -1.68 13.19 30.09
CA VAL A 178 -1.96 13.57 28.69
C VAL A 178 -1.93 15.08 28.53
N LYS A 179 -2.49 15.83 29.49
CA LYS A 179 -2.45 17.29 29.48
C LYS A 179 -1.03 17.84 29.61
N SER A 180 -0.20 17.24 30.47
CA SER A 180 1.20 17.63 30.65
C SER A 180 2.01 17.45 29.36
N PHE A 181 1.78 16.37 28.62
CA PHE A 181 2.41 16.17 27.30
C PHE A 181 2.14 17.37 26.39
N TRP A 182 0.88 17.80 26.23
CA TRP A 182 0.54 18.89 25.32
C TRP A 182 0.98 20.27 25.80
N VAL A 183 0.84 20.57 27.10
CA VAL A 183 1.12 21.91 27.66
C VAL A 183 2.59 22.12 28.00
N THR A 184 3.31 21.04 28.33
CA THR A 184 4.71 21.13 28.81
C THR A 184 5.69 20.58 27.81
N GLU A 185 5.49 19.36 27.33
CA GLU A 185 6.47 18.67 26.48
C GLU A 185 6.39 19.16 25.04
N TYR A 186 5.22 19.00 24.41
CA TYR A 186 4.96 19.39 23.04
C TYR A 186 5.12 20.89 22.83
N ALA A 187 4.70 21.71 23.79
CA ALA A 187 4.86 23.17 23.75
C ALA A 187 6.33 23.64 23.75
N ARG A 188 7.28 22.79 24.19
CA ARG A 188 8.72 23.07 24.14
C ARG A 188 9.37 22.66 22.83
N TYR A 189 8.64 21.97 21.94
CA TYR A 189 9.19 21.57 20.65
C TYR A 189 9.49 22.83 19.84
N THR A 190 10.66 22.86 19.21
CA THR A 190 10.96 23.90 18.22
C THR A 190 10.07 23.69 17.00
N GLN A 191 9.69 24.76 16.29
CA GLN A 191 8.82 24.65 15.11
C GLN A 191 9.34 23.63 14.08
N ARG A 192 10.67 23.57 13.87
CA ARG A 192 11.29 22.60 12.99
C ARG A 192 11.14 21.16 13.50
N TYR A 193 11.41 20.94 14.79
CA TYR A 193 11.27 19.61 15.39
C TYR A 193 9.81 19.14 15.43
N GLU A 194 8.86 20.05 15.69
CA GLU A 194 7.42 19.76 15.64
C GLU A 194 7.02 19.24 14.26
N ILE A 195 7.39 19.96 13.20
CA ILE A 195 7.08 19.56 11.81
C ILE A 195 7.69 18.19 11.49
N GLU A 196 8.98 18.00 11.77
CA GLU A 196 9.67 16.73 11.50
C GLU A 196 9.06 15.55 12.29
N ALA A 197 8.70 15.77 13.56
CA ALA A 197 8.15 14.73 14.43
C ALA A 197 6.69 14.36 14.08
N THR A 198 5.88 15.32 13.64
CA THR A 198 4.46 15.10 13.36
C THR A 198 4.17 14.67 11.93
N MET A 199 5.03 15.04 10.96
CA MET A 199 4.81 14.78 9.53
C MET A 199 4.60 13.29 9.22
N VAL A 200 5.35 12.38 9.87
CA VAL A 200 5.18 10.93 9.64
C VAL A 200 3.80 10.46 10.09
N VAL A 201 3.34 10.88 11.28
CA VAL A 201 1.99 10.56 11.77
C VAL A 201 0.94 11.13 10.83
N GLN A 202 1.08 12.40 10.44
CA GLN A 202 0.13 13.09 9.57
C GLN A 202 0.02 12.47 8.18
N ASN A 203 1.14 12.09 7.57
CA ASN A 203 1.16 11.46 6.25
C ASN A 203 0.48 10.09 6.28
N LYS A 204 0.71 9.31 7.35
CA LYS A 204 0.15 7.97 7.51
C LYS A 204 -1.36 8.00 7.78
N ILE A 205 -1.80 8.84 8.71
CA ILE A 205 -3.24 9.06 8.94
C ILE A 205 -3.89 9.70 7.71
N GLY A 206 -3.21 10.66 7.08
CA GLY A 206 -3.64 11.35 5.86
C GLY A 206 -3.93 10.41 4.69
N GLN A 207 -3.12 9.36 4.51
CA GLN A 207 -3.34 8.34 3.48
C GLN A 207 -4.75 7.72 3.59
N PHE A 208 -5.21 7.41 4.80
CA PHE A 208 -6.54 6.83 5.02
C PHE A 208 -7.67 7.86 4.93
N VAL A 209 -7.46 9.04 5.50
CA VAL A 209 -8.42 10.14 5.48
C VAL A 209 -8.63 10.69 4.07
N SER A 210 -7.63 10.60 3.19
CA SER A 210 -7.75 11.04 1.80
C SER A 210 -8.73 10.17 1.00
N ASN A 211 -8.91 8.90 1.38
CA ASN A 211 -9.80 7.98 0.71
C ASN A 211 -11.25 8.18 1.19
N ALA A 212 -12.14 8.61 0.27
CA ALA A 212 -13.55 8.86 0.58
C ALA A 212 -14.29 7.65 1.16
N LEU A 213 -13.94 6.41 0.76
CA LEU A 213 -14.57 5.17 1.26
C LEU A 213 -14.38 5.05 2.77
N VAL A 214 -13.14 5.25 3.23
CA VAL A 214 -12.77 5.13 4.65
C VAL A 214 -13.22 6.37 5.40
N ARG A 215 -12.88 7.56 4.88
CA ARG A 215 -13.22 8.85 5.49
C ARG A 215 -14.71 8.99 5.79
N ASN A 216 -15.57 8.60 4.86
CA ASN A 216 -17.01 8.75 5.04
C ASN A 216 -17.59 7.76 6.08
N ILE A 217 -16.87 6.71 6.45
CA ILE A 217 -17.25 5.77 7.51
C ILE A 217 -16.75 6.24 8.87
N ILE A 218 -15.44 6.49 8.99
CA ILE A 218 -14.77 6.78 10.27
C ILE A 218 -14.76 8.28 10.64
N GLY A 219 -15.05 9.15 9.69
CA GLY A 219 -15.02 10.60 9.86
C GLY A 219 -16.31 11.21 10.41
N GLN A 220 -17.34 10.39 10.62
CA GLN A 220 -18.59 10.83 11.22
C GLN A 220 -18.49 10.77 12.75
N ALA A 221 -18.88 11.84 13.46
CA ALA A 221 -18.77 11.92 14.92
C ALA A 221 -19.59 10.85 15.66
N ARG A 222 -20.71 10.40 15.07
CA ARG A 222 -21.65 9.44 15.65
C ARG A 222 -21.77 8.22 14.75
N SER A 223 -21.70 7.03 15.33
CA SER A 223 -21.95 5.77 14.64
C SER A 223 -23.45 5.58 14.41
N THR A 224 -23.83 5.06 13.24
CA THR A 224 -25.22 4.63 12.99
C THR A 224 -25.46 3.21 13.49
N ILE A 225 -24.39 2.48 13.82
CA ILE A 225 -24.43 1.13 14.37
C ILE A 225 -23.97 1.14 15.84
N ASN A 226 -24.74 0.44 16.69
CA ASN A 226 -24.39 0.22 18.09
C ASN A 226 -24.09 -1.27 18.29
N MET A 227 -22.80 -1.62 18.36
CA MET A 227 -22.36 -3.01 18.44
C MET A 227 -22.88 -3.74 19.69
N ARG A 228 -23.04 -3.04 20.83
CA ARG A 228 -23.61 -3.63 22.04
C ARG A 228 -25.06 -4.10 21.78
N LYS A 229 -25.88 -3.23 21.18
CA LYS A 229 -27.26 -3.59 20.76
C LYS A 229 -27.28 -4.70 19.72
N VAL A 230 -26.37 -4.68 18.75
CA VAL A 230 -26.23 -5.74 17.73
C VAL A 230 -26.10 -7.11 18.41
N MET A 231 -25.25 -7.21 19.43
CA MET A 231 -25.04 -8.47 20.12
C MET A 231 -26.19 -8.83 21.07
N ASP A 232 -26.74 -7.86 21.83
CA ASP A 232 -27.79 -8.12 22.84
C ASP A 232 -29.15 -8.43 22.21
N GLU A 233 -29.44 -7.83 21.07
CA GLU A 233 -30.65 -8.10 20.29
C GLU A 233 -30.48 -9.30 19.34
N GLY A 234 -29.27 -9.86 19.24
CA GLY A 234 -28.97 -11.02 18.38
C GLY A 234 -29.08 -10.71 16.89
N LYS A 235 -28.65 -9.52 16.45
CA LYS A 235 -28.70 -9.06 15.05
C LYS A 235 -27.71 -9.81 14.16
N ILE A 236 -27.83 -9.60 12.84
CA ILE A 236 -26.95 -10.18 11.82
C ILE A 236 -26.07 -9.06 11.27
N LEU A 237 -24.78 -9.07 11.58
CA LEU A 237 -23.80 -8.14 11.04
C LEU A 237 -23.00 -8.85 9.94
N ILE A 238 -23.09 -8.38 8.71
CA ILE A 238 -22.30 -8.91 7.58
C ILE A 238 -21.42 -7.77 7.07
N ILE A 239 -20.11 -7.99 7.06
CA ILE A 239 -19.10 -7.00 6.73
C ILE A 239 -18.35 -7.48 5.48
N ASP A 240 -18.59 -6.80 4.35
CA ASP A 240 -17.85 -7.00 3.10
C ASP A 240 -16.64 -6.06 3.09
N LEU A 241 -15.43 -6.63 3.29
CA LEU A 241 -14.16 -5.92 3.24
C LEU A 241 -13.34 -6.29 2.00
N SER A 242 -14.00 -6.65 0.89
CA SER A 242 -13.38 -7.01 -0.40
C SER A 242 -12.11 -6.18 -0.70
N LYS A 243 -10.92 -6.77 -0.47
CA LYS A 243 -9.62 -6.13 -0.70
C LYS A 243 -9.51 -5.56 -2.13
N GLY A 244 -10.07 -6.26 -3.12
CA GLY A 244 -10.11 -5.82 -4.51
C GLY A 244 -10.97 -4.57 -4.79
N LYS A 245 -11.95 -4.25 -3.94
CA LYS A 245 -12.78 -3.04 -4.09
C LYS A 245 -12.29 -1.87 -3.28
N ILE A 246 -11.84 -2.12 -2.04
CA ILE A 246 -11.56 -1.06 -1.07
C ILE A 246 -10.05 -0.85 -0.84
N GLY A 247 -9.20 -1.73 -1.35
CA GLY A 247 -7.75 -1.73 -1.13
C GLY A 247 -7.36 -2.53 0.12
N GLU A 248 -6.17 -3.14 0.10
CA GLU A 248 -5.72 -4.03 1.16
C GLU A 248 -5.52 -3.30 2.51
N ASP A 249 -4.81 -2.17 2.52
CA ASP A 249 -4.56 -1.42 3.76
C ASP A 249 -5.85 -0.91 4.39
N ASN A 250 -6.81 -0.47 3.56
CA ASN A 250 -8.12 -0.01 4.02
C ASN A 250 -8.96 -1.17 4.60
N SER A 251 -8.90 -2.34 3.96
CA SER A 251 -9.53 -3.57 4.43
C SER A 251 -8.95 -3.96 5.80
N ARG A 252 -7.62 -4.01 5.93
CA ARG A 252 -6.91 -4.30 7.18
C ARG A 252 -7.31 -3.32 8.28
N LEU A 253 -7.26 -2.01 7.99
CA LEU A 253 -7.64 -0.95 8.93
C LEU A 253 -9.08 -1.13 9.41
N LEU A 254 -10.05 -1.13 8.49
CA LEU A 254 -11.47 -1.19 8.84
C LEU A 254 -11.82 -2.49 9.58
N GLY A 255 -11.30 -3.64 9.12
CA GLY A 255 -11.53 -4.92 9.78
C GLY A 255 -10.97 -4.95 11.20
N ALA A 256 -9.75 -4.46 11.39
CA ALA A 256 -9.15 -4.42 12.72
C ALA A 256 -9.90 -3.44 13.65
N LEU A 257 -10.30 -2.26 13.18
CA LEU A 257 -11.11 -1.32 13.96
C LEU A 257 -12.47 -1.90 14.36
N LEU A 258 -13.15 -2.57 13.44
CA LEU A 258 -14.45 -3.22 13.69
C LEU A 258 -14.33 -4.33 14.74
N ILE A 259 -13.28 -5.15 14.65
CA ILE A 259 -12.97 -6.19 15.65
C ILE A 259 -12.70 -5.57 17.02
N THR A 260 -11.87 -4.51 17.08
CA THR A 260 -11.62 -3.78 18.34
C THR A 260 -12.93 -3.26 18.93
N LYS A 261 -13.84 -2.68 18.13
CA LYS A 261 -15.14 -2.23 18.65
C LYS A 261 -16.04 -3.37 19.10
N LEU A 262 -16.02 -4.53 18.44
CA LEU A 262 -16.73 -5.74 18.88
C LEU A 262 -16.22 -6.21 20.24
N GLN A 263 -14.90 -6.28 20.43
CA GLN A 263 -14.27 -6.61 21.71
C GLN A 263 -14.72 -5.67 22.82
N LEU A 264 -14.58 -4.36 22.62
CA LEU A 264 -14.95 -3.35 23.62
C LEU A 264 -16.43 -3.42 23.98
N SER A 265 -17.28 -3.60 22.97
CA SER A 265 -18.72 -3.71 23.17
C SER A 265 -19.09 -5.00 23.91
N ALA A 266 -18.33 -6.08 23.71
CA ALA A 266 -18.53 -7.33 24.43
C ALA A 266 -18.11 -7.16 25.89
N MET A 267 -16.96 -6.54 26.16
CA MET A 267 -16.48 -6.24 27.51
C MET A 267 -17.46 -5.36 28.29
N SER A 268 -18.12 -4.41 27.62
CA SER A 268 -19.14 -3.56 28.26
C SER A 268 -20.33 -4.34 28.83
N ARG A 269 -20.53 -5.61 28.42
CA ARG A 269 -21.56 -6.51 28.98
C ARG A 269 -21.26 -6.98 30.40
N VAL A 270 -20.16 -6.51 31.01
CA VAL A 270 -19.84 -6.74 32.42
C VAL A 270 -21.01 -6.34 33.35
N ASP A 271 -21.81 -5.36 32.94
CA ASP A 271 -23.03 -4.88 33.59
C ASP A 271 -24.23 -5.86 33.56
N THR A 272 -24.17 -6.90 32.72
CA THR A 272 -25.23 -7.89 32.52
C THR A 272 -24.79 -9.22 33.14
N LYS A 273 -25.67 -9.92 33.86
CA LYS A 273 -25.32 -11.24 34.43
C LYS A 273 -24.94 -12.23 33.34
N GLU A 274 -23.94 -13.07 33.59
CA GLU A 274 -23.41 -13.99 32.57
C GLU A 274 -24.47 -14.93 31.98
N GLU A 275 -25.45 -15.35 32.78
CA GLU A 275 -26.57 -16.22 32.39
C GLU A 275 -27.58 -15.52 31.46
N GLU A 276 -27.70 -14.21 31.57
CA GLU A 276 -28.65 -13.39 30.79
C GLU A 276 -28.03 -12.90 29.46
N ARG A 277 -26.69 -12.96 29.36
CA ARG A 277 -25.96 -12.58 28.14
C ARG A 277 -26.30 -13.54 27.00
N LYS A 278 -26.72 -13.00 25.85
CA LYS A 278 -26.90 -13.79 24.63
C LYS A 278 -25.56 -14.10 23.96
N ASP A 279 -25.41 -15.35 23.53
CA ASP A 279 -24.30 -15.79 22.69
C ASP A 279 -24.32 -15.04 21.35
N PHE A 280 -23.16 -14.49 20.99
CA PHE A 280 -22.92 -13.84 19.71
C PHE A 280 -21.72 -14.50 19.03
N TYR A 281 -21.87 -14.86 17.75
CA TYR A 281 -20.88 -15.65 17.02
C TYR A 281 -20.18 -14.80 15.97
N VAL A 282 -18.86 -14.70 16.06
CA VAL A 282 -18.03 -13.90 15.15
C VAL A 282 -17.25 -14.82 14.25
N TYR A 283 -17.60 -14.82 12.97
CA TYR A 283 -16.95 -15.53 11.89
C TYR A 283 -15.96 -14.59 11.19
N ILE A 284 -14.69 -14.97 11.14
CA ILE A 284 -13.65 -14.16 10.51
C ILE A 284 -12.84 -15.06 9.58
N ASP A 285 -13.02 -14.89 8.27
CA ASP A 285 -12.14 -15.55 7.30
C ASP A 285 -10.85 -14.73 7.15
N GLU A 286 -9.74 -15.42 6.95
CA GLU A 286 -8.37 -14.86 7.00
C GLU A 286 -8.14 -13.89 8.18
N PHE A 287 -8.47 -14.33 9.40
CA PHE A 287 -8.42 -13.46 10.57
C PHE A 287 -7.04 -12.83 10.83
N GLN A 288 -5.95 -13.46 10.38
CA GLN A 288 -4.58 -12.94 10.47
C GLN A 288 -4.40 -11.59 9.77
N THR A 289 -5.24 -11.31 8.76
CA THR A 289 -5.33 -10.01 8.09
C THR A 289 -5.63 -8.89 9.10
N PHE A 290 -6.42 -9.18 10.14
CA PHE A 290 -6.94 -8.18 11.08
C PHE A 290 -6.42 -8.34 12.52
N ALA A 291 -5.77 -9.46 12.84
CA ALA A 291 -5.34 -9.79 14.20
C ALA A 291 -4.23 -8.87 14.71
N THR A 292 -4.46 -8.11 15.78
CA THR A 292 -3.42 -7.35 16.49
C THR A 292 -3.04 -8.04 17.79
N GLU A 293 -2.01 -7.60 18.50
CA GLU A 293 -1.72 -8.11 19.86
C GLU A 293 -2.93 -7.97 20.79
N SER A 294 -3.70 -6.88 20.67
CA SER A 294 -4.94 -6.70 21.44
C SER A 294 -6.03 -7.74 21.14
N PHE A 295 -6.01 -8.30 19.92
CA PHE A 295 -6.89 -9.40 19.51
C PHE A 295 -6.50 -10.72 20.18
N ALA A 296 -5.23 -10.94 20.50
CA ALA A 296 -4.80 -12.13 21.24
C ALA A 296 -5.49 -12.21 22.61
N ASN A 297 -5.65 -11.07 23.30
CA ASN A 297 -6.38 -10.98 24.57
C ASN A 297 -7.87 -11.35 24.42
N LEU A 298 -8.45 -11.15 23.24
CA LEU A 298 -9.85 -11.51 22.97
C LEU A 298 -10.08 -13.01 23.15
N PHE A 299 -9.17 -13.88 22.70
CA PHE A 299 -9.31 -15.33 22.86
C PHE A 299 -9.33 -15.78 24.32
N SER A 300 -8.66 -15.05 25.22
CA SER A 300 -8.62 -15.38 26.65
C SER A 300 -9.83 -14.82 27.42
N GLU A 301 -10.39 -13.69 26.99
CA GLU A 301 -11.42 -12.96 27.76
C GLU A 301 -12.84 -13.06 27.19
N ALA A 302 -12.99 -13.27 25.88
CA ALA A 302 -14.28 -13.20 25.16
C ALA A 302 -15.33 -14.18 25.70
N ARG A 303 -14.89 -15.35 26.21
CA ARG A 303 -15.77 -16.38 26.77
C ARG A 303 -16.72 -15.84 27.84
N LYS A 304 -16.20 -15.02 28.77
CA LYS A 304 -16.99 -14.43 29.87
C LYS A 304 -18.12 -13.55 29.31
N TYR A 305 -17.90 -12.91 28.17
CA TYR A 305 -18.84 -11.98 27.55
C TYR A 305 -19.79 -12.61 26.52
N ARG A 306 -19.81 -13.96 26.44
CA ARG A 306 -20.58 -14.75 25.45
C ARG A 306 -20.26 -14.36 24.00
N LEU A 307 -19.02 -13.95 23.75
CA LEU A 307 -18.51 -13.65 22.41
C LEU A 307 -17.72 -14.87 21.91
N ASN A 308 -18.25 -15.53 20.88
CA ASN A 308 -17.76 -16.82 20.40
C ASN A 308 -17.02 -16.62 19.08
N LEU A 309 -15.70 -16.82 19.05
CA LEU A 309 -14.89 -16.67 17.84
C LEU A 309 -14.85 -17.96 17.01
N ILE A 310 -15.11 -17.82 15.71
CA ILE A 310 -14.93 -18.85 14.68
C ILE A 310 -13.98 -18.25 13.62
N VAL A 311 -12.72 -18.67 13.64
CA VAL A 311 -11.67 -18.02 12.85
C VAL A 311 -11.07 -18.97 11.81
N GLY A 312 -10.91 -18.46 10.60
CA GLY A 312 -10.31 -19.16 9.47
C GLY A 312 -8.90 -18.68 9.17
N HIS A 313 -7.98 -19.62 8.99
CA HIS A 313 -6.56 -19.36 8.77
C HIS A 313 -5.99 -20.14 7.58
N GLN A 314 -4.92 -19.65 6.96
CA GLN A 314 -4.24 -20.33 5.85
C GLN A 314 -2.89 -20.94 6.26
N TYR A 315 -2.01 -20.17 6.92
CA TYR A 315 -0.62 -20.54 7.20
C TYR A 315 -0.19 -20.07 8.59
N ILE A 316 0.26 -20.96 9.47
CA ILE A 316 0.60 -20.63 10.88
C ILE A 316 1.67 -19.53 10.96
N SER A 317 2.61 -19.50 10.01
CA SER A 317 3.69 -18.52 9.92
C SER A 317 3.25 -17.08 9.68
N GLN A 318 2.01 -16.83 9.25
CA GLN A 318 1.47 -15.47 9.06
C GLN A 318 1.04 -14.79 10.37
N MET A 319 1.05 -15.51 11.49
CA MET A 319 0.69 -14.97 12.79
C MET A 319 1.92 -14.59 13.60
N ASP A 320 1.81 -13.46 14.30
CA ASP A 320 2.73 -13.13 15.38
C ASP A 320 2.68 -14.20 16.48
N GLU A 321 3.80 -14.42 17.16
CA GLU A 321 3.93 -15.46 18.18
C GLU A 321 2.90 -15.33 19.30
N SER A 322 2.61 -14.10 19.74
CA SER A 322 1.62 -13.81 20.78
C SER A 322 0.20 -14.25 20.37
N VAL A 323 -0.21 -13.95 19.13
CA VAL A 323 -1.52 -14.32 18.57
C VAL A 323 -1.61 -15.84 18.41
N ARG A 324 -0.57 -16.47 17.87
CA ARG A 324 -0.49 -17.93 17.73
C ARG A 324 -0.65 -18.62 19.08
N ASN A 325 0.12 -18.20 20.09
CA ASN A 325 0.07 -18.79 21.42
C ASN A 325 -1.31 -18.59 22.08
N ALA A 326 -1.93 -17.42 21.91
CA ALA A 326 -3.28 -17.17 22.43
C ALA A 326 -4.35 -18.06 21.78
N ILE A 327 -4.23 -18.37 20.49
CA ILE A 327 -5.17 -19.25 19.79
C ILE A 327 -5.03 -20.69 20.28
N PHE A 328 -3.83 -21.27 20.17
CA PHE A 328 -3.63 -22.68 20.54
C PHE A 328 -3.78 -22.91 22.06
N GLY A 329 -3.60 -21.88 22.89
CA GLY A 329 -3.83 -21.95 24.33
C GLY A 329 -5.31 -21.87 24.76
N ASN A 330 -6.20 -21.29 23.94
CA ASN A 330 -7.59 -21.01 24.35
C ASN A 330 -8.65 -21.70 23.49
N VAL A 331 -8.32 -22.14 22.27
CA VAL A 331 -9.29 -22.76 21.37
C VAL A 331 -9.63 -24.19 21.82
N GLY A 332 -10.92 -24.46 21.94
CA GLY A 332 -11.46 -25.75 22.32
C GLY A 332 -11.66 -26.71 21.16
N THR A 333 -12.00 -26.19 19.98
CA THR A 333 -12.20 -27.01 18.76
C THR A 333 -11.24 -26.59 17.67
N LEU A 334 -10.42 -27.54 17.22
CA LEU A 334 -9.41 -27.35 16.18
C LEU A 334 -9.78 -28.20 14.97
N VAL A 335 -9.91 -27.59 13.79
CA VAL A 335 -10.18 -28.27 12.51
C VAL A 335 -9.07 -27.96 11.51
N ALA A 336 -8.39 -28.99 11.03
CA ALA A 336 -7.36 -28.91 10.02
C ALA A 336 -7.83 -29.55 8.71
N PHE A 337 -7.87 -28.76 7.65
CA PHE A 337 -7.84 -29.24 6.28
C PHE A 337 -6.39 -29.47 5.85
N ARG A 338 -6.19 -29.83 4.58
CA ARG A 338 -4.86 -29.90 3.96
C ARG A 338 -4.07 -28.58 4.12
N VAL A 339 -2.86 -28.68 4.65
CA VAL A 339 -1.91 -27.55 4.85
C VAL A 339 -0.55 -27.81 4.17
N GLY A 340 0.44 -26.94 4.41
CA GLY A 340 1.84 -27.16 4.01
C GLY A 340 2.57 -28.12 4.96
N ALA A 341 3.77 -28.57 4.56
CA ALA A 341 4.57 -29.48 5.39
C ALA A 341 4.95 -28.85 6.74
N GLU A 342 5.42 -27.60 6.72
CA GLU A 342 5.79 -26.86 7.93
C GLU A 342 4.62 -26.69 8.92
N ASP A 343 3.44 -26.28 8.42
CA ASP A 343 2.23 -26.19 9.24
C ASP A 343 1.79 -27.58 9.75
N ALA A 344 1.97 -28.63 8.94
CA ALA A 344 1.60 -29.99 9.31
C ALA A 344 2.47 -30.55 10.44
N GLU A 345 3.78 -30.24 10.47
CA GLU A 345 4.66 -30.61 11.59
C GLU A 345 4.21 -29.98 12.90
N TYR A 346 3.78 -28.71 12.86
CA TYR A 346 3.24 -28.04 14.04
C TYR A 346 1.92 -28.69 14.48
N LEU A 347 0.99 -28.90 13.54
CA LEU A 347 -0.33 -29.48 13.83
C LEU A 347 -0.27 -30.95 14.24
N ALA A 348 0.71 -31.73 13.77
CA ALA A 348 0.88 -33.13 14.17
C ALA A 348 1.07 -33.28 15.69
N LYS A 349 1.67 -32.27 16.35
CA LYS A 349 1.78 -32.25 17.82
C LYS A 349 0.42 -32.13 18.49
N GLU A 350 -0.49 -31.35 17.90
CA GLU A 350 -1.86 -31.20 18.40
C GLU A 350 -2.69 -32.47 18.18
N PHE A 351 -2.48 -33.16 17.06
CA PHE A 351 -3.22 -34.36 16.65
C PHE A 351 -2.53 -35.69 17.00
N SER A 352 -1.52 -35.64 17.85
CA SER A 352 -0.81 -36.83 18.33
C SER A 352 -1.64 -37.61 19.35
N PRO A 353 -1.59 -38.96 19.36
CA PRO A 353 -0.81 -39.85 18.48
C PRO A 353 -1.52 -40.29 17.18
N GLU A 354 -2.76 -39.88 16.94
CA GLU A 354 -3.62 -40.46 15.89
C GLU A 354 -3.21 -40.07 14.47
N PHE A 355 -2.69 -38.86 14.26
CA PHE A 355 -2.31 -38.38 12.91
C PHE A 355 -0.87 -37.85 12.87
N THR A 356 -0.19 -38.15 11.78
CA THR A 356 1.15 -37.64 11.47
C THR A 356 1.07 -36.40 10.58
N ALA A 357 2.21 -35.70 10.42
CA ALA A 357 2.30 -34.57 9.51
C ALA A 357 1.99 -34.97 8.05
N GLU A 358 2.43 -36.17 7.64
CA GLU A 358 2.19 -36.70 6.29
C GLU A 358 0.69 -36.91 6.03
N ASP A 359 -0.05 -37.41 7.03
CA ASP A 359 -1.50 -37.58 6.93
C ASP A 359 -2.20 -36.25 6.64
N ILE A 360 -1.78 -35.18 7.33
CA ILE A 360 -2.38 -33.84 7.21
C ILE A 360 -2.09 -33.24 5.82
N VAL A 361 -0.87 -33.42 5.31
CA VAL A 361 -0.48 -32.94 3.96
C VAL A 361 -1.27 -33.68 2.86
N ASN A 362 -1.59 -34.95 3.09
CA ASN A 362 -2.29 -35.80 2.12
C ASN A 362 -3.82 -35.71 2.18
N LEU A 363 -4.39 -34.89 3.08
CA LEU A 363 -5.84 -34.67 3.16
C LEU A 363 -6.42 -34.22 1.80
N THR A 364 -7.50 -34.89 1.38
CA THR A 364 -8.21 -34.52 0.15
C THR A 364 -9.23 -33.41 0.42
N LYS A 365 -9.73 -32.78 -0.65
CA LYS A 365 -10.72 -31.69 -0.55
C LYS A 365 -11.94 -32.13 0.27
N TYR A 366 -12.42 -31.25 1.15
CA TYR A 366 -13.53 -31.47 2.09
C TYR A 366 -13.29 -32.49 3.22
N ASN A 367 -12.13 -33.15 3.27
CA ASN A 367 -11.75 -33.98 4.39
C ASN A 367 -10.93 -33.17 5.40
N VAL A 368 -11.14 -33.47 6.68
CA VAL A 368 -10.51 -32.78 7.80
C VAL A 368 -10.06 -33.77 8.87
N TYR A 369 -9.05 -33.37 9.63
CA TYR A 369 -8.79 -33.89 10.96
C TYR A 369 -9.16 -32.84 11.99
N LEU A 370 -9.75 -33.27 13.09
CA LEU A 370 -10.23 -32.35 14.11
C LEU A 370 -10.15 -32.90 15.52
N LYS A 371 -10.00 -31.98 16.47
CA LYS A 371 -10.26 -32.17 17.91
C LYS A 371 -11.52 -31.41 18.23
N LEU A 372 -12.57 -32.12 18.61
CA LEU A 372 -13.86 -31.53 18.90
C LEU A 372 -14.01 -31.35 20.41
N MET A 373 -14.42 -30.17 20.84
CA MET A 373 -14.88 -29.98 22.21
C MET A 373 -16.27 -30.62 22.37
N ILE A 374 -16.41 -31.54 23.31
CA ILE A 374 -17.64 -32.27 23.61
C ILE A 374 -17.89 -32.19 25.12
N ASP A 375 -18.94 -31.48 25.51
CA ASP A 375 -19.34 -31.31 26.92
C ASP A 375 -18.18 -30.83 27.80
N GLY A 376 -17.43 -29.86 27.28
CA GLY A 376 -16.29 -29.25 27.96
C GLY A 376 -14.98 -30.04 27.93
N VAL A 377 -14.95 -31.23 27.32
CA VAL A 377 -13.75 -32.07 27.18
C VAL A 377 -13.29 -32.12 25.72
N SER A 378 -11.98 -32.01 25.47
CA SER A 378 -11.43 -32.17 24.11
C SER A 378 -11.43 -33.64 23.73
N SER A 379 -11.97 -33.97 22.56
CA SER A 379 -11.97 -35.33 22.03
C SER A 379 -10.57 -35.77 21.62
N HIS A 380 -10.37 -37.09 21.49
CA HIS A 380 -9.30 -37.61 20.65
C HIS A 380 -9.44 -37.05 19.23
N PRO A 381 -8.34 -36.75 18.53
CA PRO A 381 -8.34 -36.44 17.11
C PRO A 381 -9.08 -37.51 16.29
N PHE A 382 -9.90 -37.09 15.34
CA PHE A 382 -10.54 -38.01 14.39
C PHE A 382 -10.72 -37.39 13.01
N SER A 383 -11.03 -38.22 12.02
CA SER A 383 -11.26 -37.81 10.64
C SER A 383 -12.75 -37.59 10.36
N ALA A 384 -13.03 -36.60 9.51
CA ALA A 384 -14.38 -36.29 9.07
C ALA A 384 -14.40 -35.68 7.67
N GLU A 385 -15.57 -35.72 7.05
CA GLU A 385 -15.91 -34.97 5.83
C GLU A 385 -16.78 -33.77 6.23
N VAL A 386 -16.45 -32.56 5.78
CA VAL A 386 -17.31 -31.38 6.05
C VAL A 386 -18.56 -31.41 5.17
N LEU A 387 -19.64 -30.80 5.64
CA LEU A 387 -20.89 -30.75 4.88
C LEU A 387 -20.71 -30.01 3.55
N PRO A 388 -21.36 -30.46 2.46
CA PRO A 388 -21.28 -29.78 1.17
C PRO A 388 -21.88 -28.37 1.23
N PRO A 389 -21.55 -27.49 0.26
CA PRO A 389 -22.20 -26.18 0.17
C PRO A 389 -23.72 -26.30 0.06
N LEU A 390 -24.43 -25.47 0.81
CA LEU A 390 -25.87 -25.34 0.66
C LEU A 390 -26.24 -24.80 -0.74
N ILE A 391 -27.31 -25.36 -1.30
CA ILE A 391 -27.86 -24.92 -2.58
C ILE A 391 -28.47 -23.52 -2.38
N ILE A 392 -28.06 -22.56 -3.21
CA ILE A 392 -28.59 -21.20 -3.17
C ILE A 392 -30.12 -21.26 -3.38
N PRO A 393 -30.93 -20.64 -2.50
CA PRO A 393 -32.37 -20.62 -2.66
C PRO A 393 -32.79 -20.02 -4.00
N LYS A 394 -33.88 -20.52 -4.60
CA LYS A 394 -34.41 -19.98 -5.87
C LYS A 394 -34.84 -18.52 -5.76
N GLU A 395 -35.29 -18.11 -4.58
CA GLU A 395 -35.66 -16.74 -4.26
C GLU A 395 -34.68 -16.17 -3.24
N SER A 396 -33.98 -15.11 -3.61
CA SER A 396 -33.05 -14.39 -2.72
C SER A 396 -33.69 -13.11 -2.19
N ASN A 397 -33.50 -12.83 -0.89
CA ASN A 397 -33.90 -11.57 -0.27
C ASN A 397 -32.78 -10.52 -0.29
N ARG A 398 -31.65 -10.79 -0.97
CA ARG A 398 -30.45 -9.94 -0.96
C ARG A 398 -30.76 -8.46 -1.20
N ASP A 399 -31.45 -8.12 -2.29
CA ASP A 399 -31.70 -6.71 -2.63
C ASP A 399 -32.60 -6.00 -1.62
N LYS A 400 -33.57 -6.73 -1.05
CA LYS A 400 -34.44 -6.22 0.03
C LYS A 400 -33.63 -5.97 1.30
N ILE A 401 -32.69 -6.86 1.62
CA ILE A 401 -31.80 -6.73 2.78
C ILE A 401 -30.88 -5.52 2.62
N ILE A 402 -30.21 -5.38 1.48
CA ILE A 402 -29.32 -4.25 1.21
C ILE A 402 -30.09 -2.93 1.30
N SER A 403 -31.28 -2.88 0.69
CA SER A 403 -32.13 -1.67 0.73
C SER A 403 -32.58 -1.33 2.16
N ALA A 404 -33.06 -2.31 2.93
CA ALA A 404 -33.46 -2.10 4.31
C ALA A 404 -32.28 -1.70 5.22
N SER A 405 -31.09 -2.25 4.99
CA SER A 405 -29.88 -1.87 5.71
C SER A 405 -29.47 -0.44 5.39
N ARG A 406 -29.49 -0.03 4.11
CA ARG A 406 -29.21 1.36 3.68
C ARG A 406 -30.18 2.35 4.30
N GLU A 407 -31.48 2.06 4.25
CA GLU A 407 -32.52 2.93 4.80
C GLU A 407 -32.35 3.17 6.30
N LYS A 408 -31.97 2.12 7.04
CA LYS A 408 -31.91 2.16 8.51
C LYS A 408 -30.56 2.63 9.06
N TYR A 409 -29.46 2.27 8.40
CA TYR A 409 -28.10 2.47 8.94
C TYR A 409 -27.20 3.34 8.04
N GLY A 410 -27.55 3.50 6.76
CA GLY A 410 -26.79 4.31 5.82
C GLY A 410 -27.11 5.80 5.96
N VAL A 411 -26.13 6.64 5.64
CA VAL A 411 -26.31 8.09 5.54
C VAL A 411 -25.97 8.49 4.11
N LYS A 412 -26.79 9.34 3.48
CA LYS A 412 -26.50 9.84 2.13
C LYS A 412 -25.13 10.54 2.10
N LYS A 413 -24.33 10.21 1.08
CA LYS A 413 -22.98 10.75 0.88
C LYS A 413 -22.89 12.26 1.02
N GLU A 414 -23.83 13.01 0.41
CA GLU A 414 -23.79 14.47 0.40
C GLU A 414 -23.86 15.06 1.81
N ILE A 415 -24.68 14.46 2.68
CA ILE A 415 -24.83 14.85 4.08
C ILE A 415 -23.55 14.53 4.87
N VAL A 416 -22.92 13.39 4.57
CA VAL A 416 -21.68 12.97 5.23
C VAL A 416 -20.54 13.92 4.86
N GLU A 417 -20.36 14.20 3.57
CA GLU A 417 -19.28 15.06 3.10
C GLU A 417 -19.44 16.51 3.60
N GLU A 418 -20.67 17.04 3.64
CA GLU A 418 -20.94 18.36 4.22
C GLU A 418 -20.56 18.43 5.71
N LYS A 419 -20.94 17.42 6.51
CA LYS A 419 -20.57 17.35 7.93
C LYS A 419 -19.06 17.25 8.12
N ILE A 420 -18.38 16.46 7.30
CA ILE A 420 -16.93 16.27 7.38
C ILE A 420 -16.19 17.56 7.01
N LEU A 421 -16.63 18.28 5.97
CA LEU A 421 -16.05 19.58 5.59
C LEU A 421 -16.15 20.60 6.73
N HIS A 422 -17.32 20.69 7.37
CA HIS A 422 -17.51 21.53 8.55
C HIS A 422 -16.61 21.10 9.72
N LEU A 423 -16.50 19.80 9.99
CA LEU A 423 -15.58 19.24 11.01
C LEU A 423 -14.10 19.49 10.67
N MET A 424 -13.76 19.69 9.40
CA MET A 424 -12.39 20.00 8.96
C MET A 424 -12.08 21.50 8.96
N GLY A 425 -13.04 22.37 9.30
CA GLY A 425 -12.84 23.82 9.35
C GLY A 425 -12.71 24.48 7.98
N ILE A 426 -13.14 23.81 6.91
CA ILE A 426 -13.12 24.32 5.53
C ILE A 426 -14.51 24.92 5.25
N GLU A 427 -14.69 26.21 5.48
CA GLU A 427 -15.92 26.92 5.08
C GLU A 427 -15.93 27.13 3.55
N ASP A 428 -17.04 26.74 2.92
CA ASP A 428 -17.27 26.90 1.48
C ASP A 428 -17.54 28.38 1.15
N GLN A 429 -16.49 29.13 0.79
CA GLN A 429 -16.59 30.54 0.39
C GLN A 429 -17.42 30.77 -0.89
N ASN A 430 -17.89 29.71 -1.58
CA ASN A 430 -18.65 29.83 -2.83
C ASN A 430 -20.18 29.78 -2.68
N ARG A 431 -20.74 29.74 -1.46
CA ARG A 431 -22.20 29.73 -1.27
C ARG A 431 -22.84 31.08 -0.88
N THR A 432 -22.06 32.13 -0.69
CA THR A 432 -22.55 33.50 -0.44
C THR A 432 -22.79 34.28 -1.74
N THR A 433 -23.61 33.75 -2.66
CA THR A 433 -24.39 34.56 -3.62
C THR A 433 -25.45 33.68 -4.27
N ASN A 434 -26.58 33.46 -3.58
CA ASN A 434 -27.92 33.43 -4.17
C ASN A 434 -29.00 33.35 -3.07
N ASN A 435 -29.47 34.54 -2.71
CA ASN A 435 -30.76 34.91 -2.11
C ASN A 435 -31.54 33.95 -1.19
N ILE A 436 -31.54 34.34 0.09
CA ILE A 436 -32.71 34.72 0.92
C ILE A 436 -33.94 33.81 0.84
N GLY A 437 -34.15 33.06 1.93
CA GLY A 437 -35.44 32.56 2.39
C GLY A 437 -35.34 32.10 3.84
N LYS A 438 -35.69 32.97 4.79
CA LYS A 438 -35.88 32.61 6.20
C LYS A 438 -36.94 31.51 6.30
N SER A 439 -36.61 30.34 6.83
CA SER A 439 -37.57 29.59 7.65
C SER A 439 -36.86 28.69 8.65
N SER A 440 -37.19 28.96 9.91
CA SER A 440 -36.95 28.20 11.14
C SER A 440 -36.88 26.67 10.96
N PHE A 441 -35.85 26.08 11.57
CA PHE A 441 -35.83 24.68 11.99
C PHE A 441 -37.07 24.35 12.81
N ASN A 442 -37.90 23.43 12.31
CA ASN A 442 -38.88 22.74 13.15
C ASN A 442 -38.80 21.23 12.92
N LYS A 443 -38.89 20.52 14.03
CA LYS A 443 -38.82 19.07 14.20
C LYS A 443 -40.04 18.38 13.55
N GLY A 444 -39.80 17.18 13.05
CA GLY A 444 -40.81 16.15 12.84
C GLY A 444 -41.23 15.99 11.38
N HIS A 445 -40.84 14.88 10.76
CA HIS A 445 -41.51 14.38 9.57
C HIS A 445 -41.87 12.91 9.75
N GLU A 446 -43.17 12.70 9.96
CA GLU A 446 -43.91 11.49 9.64
C GLU A 446 -44.03 11.32 8.12
N PHE A 447 -44.07 10.06 7.68
CA PHE A 447 -44.26 9.62 6.31
C PHE A 447 -45.66 9.92 5.77
N VAL A 448 -45.77 10.36 4.51
CA VAL A 448 -46.95 10.09 3.65
C VAL A 448 -46.52 9.91 2.18
N ASP A 449 -47.06 8.86 1.57
CA ASP A 449 -46.97 8.40 0.18
C ASP A 449 -47.54 9.36 -0.88
N SER A 450 -46.90 9.45 -2.05
CA SER A 450 -47.56 9.29 -3.36
C SER A 450 -46.58 9.20 -4.54
N PRO A 451 -46.93 8.52 -5.66
CA PRO A 451 -45.99 8.04 -6.67
C PRO A 451 -45.86 9.01 -7.86
N MET A 452 -44.66 9.10 -8.44
CA MET A 452 -44.46 9.72 -9.75
C MET A 452 -43.65 8.82 -10.69
N LYS A 453 -44.19 8.63 -11.89
CA LYS A 453 -43.71 7.74 -12.97
C LYS A 453 -42.40 8.24 -13.61
N PRO A 454 -41.60 7.34 -14.22
CA PRO A 454 -40.32 7.70 -14.83
C PRO A 454 -40.48 8.26 -16.26
N GLU A 455 -39.90 9.42 -16.54
CA GLU A 455 -39.62 9.89 -17.89
C GLU A 455 -38.15 9.61 -18.25
N LEU A 456 -37.93 8.98 -19.41
CA LEU A 456 -36.61 8.72 -19.99
C LEU A 456 -35.95 10.04 -20.43
N ILE A 457 -34.76 10.32 -19.90
CA ILE A 457 -33.86 11.36 -20.43
C ILE A 457 -32.60 10.68 -20.96
N THR A 458 -32.44 10.68 -22.28
CA THR A 458 -31.19 10.29 -22.97
C THR A 458 -30.10 11.37 -22.78
N PRO A 459 -28.84 11.00 -22.48
CA PRO A 459 -27.78 11.98 -22.27
C PRO A 459 -27.28 12.57 -23.60
N LYS A 460 -27.30 13.91 -23.72
CA LYS A 460 -26.56 14.66 -24.75
C LYS A 460 -25.13 14.94 -24.25
N LEU A 461 -24.16 14.70 -25.12
CA LEU A 461 -22.74 15.01 -24.92
C LEU A 461 -22.50 16.51 -24.60
N PRO A 462 -21.57 16.85 -23.70
CA PRO A 462 -21.32 18.24 -23.30
C PRO A 462 -20.55 19.03 -24.37
N LYS A 463 -20.87 20.33 -24.43
CA LYS A 463 -20.34 21.33 -25.38
C LYS A 463 -18.90 21.77 -25.04
N LYS A 464 -18.24 22.27 -26.09
CA LYS A 464 -16.82 22.62 -26.34
C LYS A 464 -16.10 23.62 -25.41
N ASP A 465 -16.60 23.96 -24.22
CA ASP A 465 -16.05 25.08 -23.41
C ASP A 465 -15.20 24.67 -22.19
N ASN A 466 -14.95 23.37 -22.00
CA ASN A 466 -14.13 22.85 -20.89
C ASN A 466 -12.66 22.58 -21.26
N THR A 467 -12.25 22.77 -22.51
CA THR A 467 -10.89 22.44 -22.97
C THR A 467 -9.80 23.27 -22.28
N LYS A 468 -10.02 24.58 -22.06
CA LYS A 468 -9.02 25.43 -21.36
C LYS A 468 -8.90 25.16 -19.86
N LYS A 469 -9.98 24.73 -19.21
CA LYS A 469 -9.99 24.41 -17.78
C LYS A 469 -9.40 23.02 -17.54
N LEU A 470 -9.63 22.08 -18.46
CA LEU A 470 -8.98 20.77 -18.50
C LEU A 470 -7.50 20.89 -18.85
N GLU A 471 -7.08 21.72 -19.81
CA GLU A 471 -5.66 21.97 -20.12
C GLU A 471 -4.91 22.53 -18.92
N LYS A 472 -5.51 23.47 -18.17
CA LYS A 472 -4.92 24.01 -16.94
C LYS A 472 -4.89 22.98 -15.80
N LEU A 473 -5.87 22.07 -15.74
CA LEU A 473 -5.90 20.98 -14.77
C LEU A 473 -4.86 19.89 -15.13
N PHE A 474 -4.69 19.59 -16.42
CA PHE A 474 -3.68 18.66 -16.93
C PHE A 474 -2.26 19.20 -16.75
N SER A 475 -2.03 20.51 -16.93
CA SER A 475 -0.72 21.14 -16.68
C SER A 475 -0.35 21.24 -15.19
N THR A 476 -1.33 21.11 -14.30
CA THR A 476 -1.12 21.12 -12.84
C THR A 476 -0.93 19.70 -12.29
N ILE A 477 -1.48 18.69 -12.96
CA ILE A 477 -1.33 17.26 -12.62
C ILE A 477 -0.05 16.67 -13.24
N PHE A 478 0.38 17.16 -14.41
CA PHE A 478 1.68 16.88 -15.02
C PHE A 478 2.41 18.21 -15.14
N GLY A 479 3.29 18.49 -14.18
CA GLY A 479 3.98 19.76 -14.06
C GLY A 479 4.63 20.20 -15.37
N LEU A 480 4.33 21.42 -15.81
CA LEU A 480 5.16 22.14 -16.78
C LEU A 480 6.48 22.51 -16.09
N VAL A 481 7.39 21.52 -15.98
CA VAL A 481 8.77 21.75 -15.53
C VAL A 481 9.47 22.58 -16.61
N HIS A 482 9.57 23.89 -16.39
CA HIS A 482 10.42 24.76 -17.21
C HIS A 482 11.83 24.76 -16.60
N LEU A 483 12.58 23.68 -16.82
CA LEU A 483 13.98 23.60 -16.40
C LEU A 483 14.82 24.59 -17.20
N LYS A 484 15.60 25.43 -16.50
CA LYS A 484 16.73 26.11 -17.14
C LYS A 484 17.72 25.06 -17.60
N THR A 485 18.20 25.22 -18.82
CA THR A 485 19.17 24.33 -19.47
C THR A 485 20.52 25.04 -19.58
N LEU A 486 21.57 24.31 -19.92
CA LEU A 486 22.90 24.88 -20.23
C LEU A 486 22.88 26.01 -21.27
N LYS A 487 21.84 26.12 -22.11
CA LYS A 487 21.71 27.19 -23.12
C LYS A 487 21.27 28.54 -22.51
N ASP A 488 20.74 28.52 -21.30
CA ASP A 488 20.21 29.70 -20.61
C ASP A 488 21.28 30.45 -19.79
N PHE A 489 22.52 29.97 -19.81
CA PHE A 489 23.63 30.50 -19.03
C PHE A 489 24.76 31.09 -19.89
N GLU A 490 25.36 32.17 -19.41
CA GLU A 490 26.66 32.64 -19.91
C GLU A 490 27.79 31.89 -19.20
N LEU A 491 28.39 30.93 -19.91
CA LEU A 491 29.30 29.94 -19.30
C LEU A 491 30.78 30.30 -19.43
N LYS A 492 31.14 31.22 -20.33
CA LYS A 492 32.54 31.55 -20.62
C LYS A 492 33.25 32.08 -19.39
N ASN A 493 34.37 31.44 -19.04
CA ASN A 493 35.20 31.74 -17.85
C ASN A 493 34.49 31.62 -16.49
N LYS A 494 33.25 31.13 -16.43
CA LYS A 494 32.55 30.87 -15.16
C LYS A 494 32.97 29.53 -14.58
N LYS A 495 33.00 29.45 -13.24
CA LYS A 495 33.14 28.18 -12.52
C LYS A 495 31.79 27.48 -12.51
N VAL A 496 31.73 26.27 -13.06
CA VAL A 496 30.50 25.49 -13.17
C VAL A 496 30.67 24.20 -12.39
N LEU A 497 29.88 24.05 -11.34
CA LEU A 497 29.81 22.84 -10.53
C LEU A 497 28.78 21.89 -11.15
N VAL A 498 29.22 20.71 -11.59
CA VAL A 498 28.40 19.75 -12.31
C VAL A 498 28.23 18.49 -11.46
N ARG A 499 26.99 18.15 -11.12
CA ARG A 499 26.65 16.87 -10.50
C ARG A 499 26.44 15.82 -11.59
N CYS A 500 27.38 14.91 -11.75
CA CYS A 500 27.32 13.80 -12.72
C CYS A 500 26.96 12.49 -12.02
N ASP A 501 26.48 11.48 -12.76
CA ASP A 501 26.34 10.11 -12.24
C ASP A 501 27.52 9.25 -12.70
N PHE A 502 28.57 9.17 -11.89
CA PHE A 502 29.72 8.29 -12.10
C PHE A 502 29.69 7.04 -11.23
N ASN A 503 28.50 6.66 -10.72
CA ASN A 503 28.35 5.44 -9.95
C ASN A 503 28.30 4.23 -10.89
N VAL A 504 29.49 3.73 -11.23
CA VAL A 504 29.74 2.61 -12.17
C VAL A 504 30.09 1.32 -11.42
N PRO A 505 29.75 0.14 -11.98
CA PRO A 505 30.15 -1.14 -11.38
C PRO A 505 31.67 -1.33 -11.47
N LEU A 506 32.25 -1.87 -10.40
CA LEU A 506 33.67 -2.18 -10.27
C LEU A 506 33.89 -3.68 -10.06
N ASP A 507 35.05 -4.19 -10.49
CA ASP A 507 35.54 -5.51 -10.07
C ASP A 507 36.18 -5.47 -8.67
N ASP A 508 36.61 -6.62 -8.17
CA ASP A 508 37.26 -6.76 -6.85
C ASP A 508 38.57 -5.96 -6.75
N ASP A 509 39.22 -5.67 -7.88
CA ASP A 509 40.45 -4.87 -7.99
C ASP A 509 40.17 -3.36 -8.16
N GLY A 510 38.89 -2.96 -8.20
CA GLY A 510 38.43 -1.58 -8.36
C GLY A 510 38.48 -1.06 -9.81
N ASN A 511 38.64 -1.92 -10.81
CA ASN A 511 38.56 -1.51 -12.21
C ASN A 511 37.10 -1.39 -12.68
N ILE A 512 36.85 -0.46 -13.60
CA ILE A 512 35.51 -0.18 -14.11
C ILE A 512 35.08 -1.30 -15.06
N LEU A 513 33.98 -1.98 -14.71
CA LEU A 513 33.37 -3.06 -15.52
C LEU A 513 32.51 -2.51 -16.67
N ASP A 514 31.82 -1.39 -16.44
CA ASP A 514 30.98 -0.70 -17.43
C ASP A 514 31.12 0.83 -17.26
N ASP A 515 31.50 1.52 -18.34
CA ASP A 515 31.71 2.97 -18.38
C ASP A 515 30.52 3.76 -18.93
N PHE A 516 29.36 3.12 -19.14
CA PHE A 516 28.17 3.69 -19.76
C PHE A 516 27.74 5.03 -19.12
N LYS A 517 27.60 5.08 -17.79
CA LYS A 517 27.16 6.31 -17.10
C LYS A 517 28.16 7.47 -17.22
N ILE A 518 29.45 7.16 -17.25
CA ILE A 518 30.51 8.15 -17.50
C ILE A 518 30.33 8.73 -18.91
N LYS A 519 30.17 7.85 -19.91
CA LYS A 519 29.94 8.24 -21.31
C LYS A 519 28.71 9.12 -21.48
N GLU A 520 27.62 8.81 -20.78
CA GLU A 520 26.38 9.59 -20.86
C GLU A 520 26.48 11.01 -20.28
N SER A 521 27.44 11.28 -19.39
CA SER A 521 27.70 12.64 -18.88
C SER A 521 28.67 13.44 -19.76
N LEU A 522 29.39 12.79 -20.69
CA LEU A 522 30.39 13.46 -21.54
C LEU A 522 29.81 14.59 -22.41
N PRO A 523 28.59 14.52 -22.98
CA PRO A 523 28.04 15.61 -23.77
C PRO A 523 27.98 16.93 -22.99
N THR A 524 27.56 16.88 -21.73
CA THR A 524 27.52 18.06 -20.85
C THR A 524 28.93 18.60 -20.61
N ILE A 525 29.88 17.73 -20.30
CA ILE A 525 31.28 18.12 -20.02
C ILE A 525 31.91 18.75 -21.28
N LYS A 526 31.74 18.12 -22.45
CA LYS A 526 32.24 18.63 -23.73
C LYS A 526 31.63 19.97 -24.09
N TYR A 527 30.32 20.14 -23.89
CA TYR A 527 29.65 21.42 -24.11
C TYR A 527 30.25 22.53 -23.23
N LEU A 528 30.53 22.24 -21.95
CA LEU A 528 31.15 23.21 -21.04
C LEU A 528 32.58 23.56 -21.46
N ILE A 529 33.37 22.59 -21.94
CA ILE A 529 34.72 22.81 -22.49
C ILE A 529 34.65 23.72 -23.72
N GLU A 530 33.74 23.43 -24.65
CA GLU A 530 33.51 24.24 -25.86
C GLU A 530 33.10 25.67 -25.52
N LYS A 531 32.32 25.86 -24.45
CA LYS A 531 31.93 27.18 -23.93
C LYS A 531 32.98 27.85 -23.06
N GLU A 532 34.18 27.28 -22.95
CA GLU A 532 35.32 27.86 -22.23
C GLU A 532 35.05 28.06 -20.73
N ALA A 533 34.22 27.20 -20.13
CA ALA A 533 33.95 27.20 -18.69
C ALA A 533 35.12 26.61 -17.88
N LYS A 534 35.14 26.88 -16.58
CA LYS A 534 36.01 26.22 -15.59
C LYS A 534 35.19 25.16 -14.88
N ILE A 535 35.52 23.89 -15.03
CA ILE A 535 34.58 22.81 -14.74
C ILE A 535 34.97 22.10 -13.45
N ILE A 536 34.00 21.94 -12.55
CA ILE A 536 34.16 21.19 -11.30
C ILE A 536 33.15 20.05 -11.31
N LEU A 537 33.62 18.82 -11.42
CA LEU A 537 32.79 17.62 -11.45
C LEU A 537 32.66 17.02 -10.06
N MET A 538 31.46 16.59 -9.70
CA MET A 538 31.21 15.84 -8.49
C MET A 538 30.26 14.66 -8.73
N SER A 539 30.50 13.57 -8.02
CA SER A 539 29.69 12.35 -8.06
C SER A 539 29.86 11.56 -6.77
N HIS A 540 29.02 10.55 -6.60
CA HIS A 540 29.27 9.44 -5.70
C HIS A 540 29.75 8.20 -6.47
N LEU A 541 30.31 7.23 -5.74
CA LEU A 541 30.66 5.89 -6.21
C LEU A 541 30.37 4.88 -5.09
N GLY A 542 29.60 3.84 -5.40
CA GLY A 542 29.19 2.82 -4.44
C GLY A 542 28.05 3.22 -3.48
N GLU A 543 27.75 2.31 -2.55
CA GLU A 543 26.61 2.41 -1.62
C GLU A 543 26.98 2.63 -0.15
N LEU A 544 28.28 2.63 0.19
CA LEU A 544 28.73 2.78 1.58
C LEU A 544 28.83 4.26 1.98
N GLU A 545 28.32 4.57 3.17
CA GLU A 545 28.00 5.93 3.61
C GLU A 545 28.94 6.41 4.74
N GLY A 546 29.47 7.63 4.61
CA GLY A 546 30.21 8.32 5.67
C GLY A 546 31.54 7.68 6.08
N LYS A 547 32.09 6.81 5.23
CA LYS A 547 33.38 6.14 5.44
C LYS A 547 34.26 6.26 4.21
N ILE A 548 35.51 6.65 4.41
CA ILE A 548 36.53 6.64 3.36
C ILE A 548 36.93 5.20 3.08
N ILE A 549 36.72 4.76 1.85
CA ILE A 549 37.05 3.41 1.39
C ILE A 549 37.97 3.56 0.18
N PRO A 550 39.24 3.11 0.25
CA PRO A 550 40.21 3.31 -0.82
C PRO A 550 39.76 2.81 -2.20
N SER A 551 39.04 1.68 -2.25
CA SER A 551 38.51 1.11 -3.49
C SER A 551 37.34 1.89 -4.10
N LEU A 552 36.72 2.81 -3.35
CA LEU A 552 35.60 3.65 -3.82
C LEU A 552 36.03 5.11 -4.06
N THR A 553 37.34 5.36 -4.20
CA THR A 553 37.85 6.67 -4.62
C THR A 553 37.56 6.92 -6.10
N LEU A 554 37.39 8.18 -6.48
CA LEU A 554 37.11 8.54 -7.88
C LEU A 554 38.35 8.56 -8.79
N ASN A 555 39.47 7.95 -8.38
CA ASN A 555 40.73 7.92 -9.15
C ASN A 555 40.57 7.15 -10.47
N LYS A 556 39.95 5.97 -10.45
CA LYS A 556 39.72 5.19 -11.67
C LYS A 556 38.72 5.87 -12.62
N VAL A 557 37.76 6.61 -12.06
CA VAL A 557 36.84 7.46 -12.84
C VAL A 557 37.58 8.61 -13.51
N LYS A 558 38.52 9.24 -12.79
CA LYS A 558 39.40 10.29 -13.33
C LYS A 558 40.19 9.76 -14.52
N ASP A 559 40.92 8.66 -14.35
CA ASP A 559 41.73 8.06 -15.42
C ASP A 559 40.87 7.78 -16.65
N LYS A 560 39.68 7.21 -16.45
CA LYS A 560 38.73 6.91 -17.53
C LYS A 560 38.19 8.16 -18.22
N LEU A 561 37.93 9.23 -17.48
CA LEU A 561 37.52 10.51 -18.04
C LEU A 561 38.65 11.16 -18.86
N GLU A 562 39.90 11.07 -18.40
CA GLU A 562 41.07 11.54 -19.15
C GLU A 562 41.19 10.78 -20.48
N ASP A 563 41.04 9.45 -20.47
CA ASP A 563 41.04 8.62 -21.68
C ASP A 563 39.93 9.02 -22.67
N LEU A 564 38.72 9.29 -22.17
CA LEU A 564 37.54 9.58 -23.00
C LEU A 564 37.50 11.02 -23.53
N LEU A 565 38.09 11.98 -22.81
CA LEU A 565 38.11 13.40 -23.18
C LEU A 565 39.41 13.82 -23.87
N GLY A 566 40.51 13.08 -23.69
CA GLY A 566 41.82 13.43 -24.22
C GLY A 566 42.43 14.69 -23.58
N ILE A 567 42.03 15.01 -22.35
CA ILE A 567 42.55 16.15 -21.57
C ILE A 567 42.97 15.69 -20.18
N THR A 568 43.88 16.43 -19.56
CA THR A 568 44.24 16.20 -18.15
C THR A 568 43.14 16.73 -17.22
N ILE A 569 42.81 15.93 -16.20
CA ILE A 569 41.82 16.27 -15.18
C ILE A 569 42.53 16.41 -13.84
N LEU A 570 42.32 17.54 -13.17
CA LEU A 570 42.79 17.73 -11.81
C LEU A 570 41.93 16.90 -10.86
N LYS A 571 42.52 16.32 -9.82
CA LYS A 571 41.82 15.55 -8.80
C LYS A 571 42.00 16.19 -7.44
N ALA A 572 40.90 16.48 -6.76
CA ALA A 572 40.92 16.91 -5.37
C ALA A 572 40.97 15.68 -4.44
N ASN A 573 41.67 15.81 -3.31
CA ASN A 573 41.72 14.76 -2.28
C ASN A 573 40.42 14.66 -1.45
N ASP A 574 39.57 15.69 -1.54
CA ASP A 574 38.28 15.79 -0.85
C ASP A 574 37.27 16.54 -1.75
N CYS A 575 36.02 16.68 -1.33
CA CYS A 575 34.98 17.45 -2.01
C CYS A 575 34.73 18.84 -1.38
N ILE A 576 35.18 19.06 -0.15
CA ILE A 576 35.07 20.33 0.58
C ILE A 576 36.40 20.72 1.24
N GLY A 577 36.47 21.93 1.79
CA GLY A 577 37.64 22.42 2.53
C GLY A 577 38.50 23.43 1.79
N LYS A 578 39.49 23.98 2.50
CA LYS A 578 40.31 25.11 2.02
C LYS A 578 41.17 24.75 0.80
N GLU A 579 41.74 23.55 0.78
CA GLU A 579 42.58 23.08 -0.32
C GLU A 579 41.75 22.93 -1.61
N VAL A 580 40.59 22.25 -1.51
CA VAL A 580 39.65 22.08 -2.63
C VAL A 580 39.21 23.43 -3.18
N LYS A 581 38.89 24.39 -2.32
CA LYS A 581 38.54 25.75 -2.73
C LYS A 581 39.68 26.45 -3.46
N THR A 582 40.90 26.31 -2.96
CA THR A 582 42.10 26.90 -3.61
C THR A 582 42.33 26.29 -4.99
N GLN A 583 42.14 24.98 -5.14
CA GLN A 583 42.22 24.28 -6.44
C GLN A 583 41.12 24.78 -7.39
N ALA A 584 39.88 24.89 -6.91
CA ALA A 584 38.75 25.40 -7.70
C ALA A 584 38.95 26.85 -8.15
N ASP A 585 39.51 27.72 -7.30
CA ASP A 585 39.80 29.12 -7.62
C ASP A 585 40.96 29.27 -8.62
N ALA A 586 41.92 28.35 -8.58
CA ALA A 586 43.08 28.33 -9.48
C ALA A 586 42.77 27.78 -10.89
N LEU A 587 41.59 27.18 -11.11
CA LEU A 587 41.20 26.63 -12.41
C LEU A 587 41.28 27.68 -13.53
N LYS A 588 41.91 27.30 -14.63
CA LYS A 588 41.90 28.06 -15.89
C LYS A 588 40.71 27.64 -16.75
N SER A 589 40.40 28.45 -17.74
CA SER A 589 39.36 28.13 -18.72
C SER A 589 39.64 26.78 -19.38
N LYS A 590 38.58 25.97 -19.57
CA LYS A 590 38.61 24.60 -20.13
C LYS A 590 39.25 23.54 -19.23
N GLU A 591 39.80 23.91 -18.08
CA GLU A 591 40.30 22.93 -17.11
C GLU A 591 39.13 22.28 -16.34
N VAL A 592 39.36 21.03 -15.94
CA VAL A 592 38.40 20.19 -15.23
C VAL A 592 39.01 19.75 -13.90
N LEU A 593 38.29 19.97 -12.81
CA LEU A 593 38.58 19.43 -11.48
C LEU A 593 37.54 18.38 -11.12
N LEU A 594 37.97 17.16 -10.76
CA LEU A 594 37.12 16.13 -10.18
C LEU A 594 37.26 16.14 -8.66
N LEU A 595 36.14 16.34 -7.97
CA LEU A 595 36.07 16.22 -6.51
C LEU A 595 36.21 14.76 -6.05
N GLU A 596 36.43 14.53 -4.75
CA GLU A 596 36.33 13.17 -4.20
C GLU A 596 34.87 12.72 -4.01
N ASN A 597 34.68 11.41 -3.83
CA ASN A 597 33.40 10.75 -3.63
C ASN A 597 32.56 11.44 -2.56
N LEU A 598 31.42 12.01 -2.98
CA LEU A 598 30.51 12.75 -2.09
C LEU A 598 30.02 11.90 -0.90
N LYS A 599 29.84 10.58 -1.08
CA LYS A 599 29.36 9.67 -0.02
C LYS A 599 30.40 9.38 1.06
N PHE A 600 31.64 9.85 0.93
CA PHE A 600 32.60 9.83 2.04
C PHE A 600 32.20 10.79 3.17
N HIS A 601 31.37 11.79 2.85
CA HIS A 601 30.75 12.68 3.83
C HIS A 601 29.32 12.21 4.09
N LYS A 602 28.99 11.99 5.36
CA LYS A 602 27.62 11.56 5.73
C LYS A 602 26.61 12.68 5.46
N GLU A 603 27.08 13.91 5.57
CA GLU A 603 26.39 15.17 5.32
C GLU A 603 25.73 15.23 3.93
N GLU A 604 26.28 14.54 2.93
CA GLU A 604 25.67 14.40 1.61
C GLU A 604 24.29 13.73 1.68
N ILE A 605 24.17 12.68 2.51
CA ILE A 605 22.99 11.83 2.62
C ILE A 605 21.97 12.45 3.56
N ASP A 606 22.46 13.07 4.64
CA ASP A 606 21.67 13.79 5.62
C ASP A 606 21.10 15.12 5.06
N ASN A 607 21.41 15.46 3.80
CA ASN A 607 21.03 16.72 3.15
C ASN A 607 21.46 17.95 3.95
N ASP A 608 22.68 17.91 4.49
CA ASP A 608 23.14 18.96 5.39
C ASP A 608 23.30 20.30 4.66
N ALA A 609 22.75 21.35 5.26
CA ALA A 609 22.70 22.68 4.67
C ALA A 609 24.08 23.34 4.63
N GLU A 610 24.93 23.10 5.65
CA GLU A 610 26.26 23.70 5.70
C GLU A 610 27.20 23.00 4.70
N PHE A 611 27.08 21.68 4.54
CA PHE A 611 27.78 20.93 3.51
C PHE A 611 27.39 21.37 2.09
N ALA A 612 26.09 21.50 1.81
CA ALA A 612 25.60 22.03 0.53
C ALA A 612 26.12 23.45 0.27
N LYS A 613 26.14 24.30 1.32
CA LYS A 613 26.68 25.65 1.23
C LYS A 613 28.17 25.65 0.96
N GLN A 614 28.96 24.79 1.59
CA GLN A 614 30.39 24.67 1.33
C GLN A 614 30.68 24.28 -0.12
N LEU A 615 29.99 23.26 -0.65
CA LEU A 615 30.06 22.87 -2.06
C LEU A 615 29.68 24.03 -2.98
N SER A 616 28.63 24.79 -2.64
CA SER A 616 28.19 25.94 -3.42
C SER A 616 29.25 27.04 -3.53
N THR A 617 30.15 27.18 -2.55
CA THR A 617 31.21 28.21 -2.60
C THR A 617 32.29 27.95 -3.65
N LEU A 618 32.32 26.75 -4.25
CA LEU A 618 33.33 26.37 -5.23
C LEU A 618 33.07 26.97 -6.62
N ALA A 619 31.82 27.31 -6.94
CA ALA A 619 31.40 27.68 -8.28
C ALA A 619 30.44 28.88 -8.34
N ASP A 620 30.19 29.37 -9.55
CA ASP A 620 29.23 30.44 -9.83
C ASP A 620 27.87 29.89 -10.26
N ILE A 621 27.87 28.72 -10.93
CA ILE A 621 26.71 28.06 -11.53
C ILE A 621 26.71 26.59 -11.12
N TYR A 622 25.54 26.07 -10.77
CA TYR A 622 25.31 24.64 -10.51
C TYR A 622 24.55 23.99 -11.67
N ILE A 623 25.04 22.85 -12.16
CA ILE A 623 24.39 22.06 -13.20
C ILE A 623 24.15 20.66 -12.65
N ASN A 624 22.89 20.25 -12.59
CA ASN A 624 22.54 18.87 -12.27
C ASN A 624 22.44 18.06 -13.56
N ASP A 625 23.31 17.07 -13.72
CA ASP A 625 23.29 16.12 -14.83
C ASP A 625 23.05 14.67 -14.37
N ALA A 626 22.69 14.47 -13.09
CA ALA A 626 22.56 13.16 -12.45
C ALA A 626 21.09 12.77 -12.22
N PHE A 627 20.36 12.48 -13.29
CA PHE A 627 18.94 12.08 -13.22
C PHE A 627 18.69 10.92 -12.24
N ALA A 628 19.57 9.91 -12.23
CA ALA A 628 19.45 8.76 -11.34
C ALA A 628 19.44 9.11 -9.85
N SER A 629 20.05 10.24 -9.46
CA SER A 629 20.07 10.71 -8.07
C SER A 629 18.89 11.65 -7.73
N CYS A 630 18.08 12.06 -8.71
CA CYS A 630 17.02 13.06 -8.50
C CYS A 630 15.83 12.57 -7.67
N HIS A 631 15.70 11.25 -7.46
CA HIS A 631 14.70 10.67 -6.55
C HIS A 631 15.14 10.69 -5.06
N ARG A 632 16.35 11.18 -4.76
CA ARG A 632 16.89 11.30 -3.42
C ARG A 632 17.12 12.77 -3.06
N ALA A 633 16.83 13.11 -1.80
CA ALA A 633 17.02 14.46 -1.30
C ALA A 633 18.45 14.67 -0.77
N TYR A 634 19.47 14.47 -1.60
CA TYR A 634 20.87 14.66 -1.19
C TYR A 634 21.29 16.13 -1.20
N ALA A 635 22.32 16.47 -0.40
CA ALA A 635 22.86 17.82 -0.31
C ALA A 635 23.33 18.34 -1.68
N SER A 636 24.04 17.49 -2.45
CA SER A 636 24.52 17.82 -3.80
C SER A 636 23.44 17.91 -4.88
N ILE A 637 22.20 17.51 -4.58
CA ILE A 637 21.06 17.47 -5.52
C ILE A 637 20.03 18.55 -5.17
N VAL A 638 19.60 18.63 -3.91
CA VAL A 638 18.52 19.52 -3.43
C VAL A 638 19.06 20.71 -2.62
N GLY A 639 20.21 20.54 -1.97
CA GLY A 639 20.80 21.59 -1.12
C GLY A 639 21.44 22.73 -1.93
N ILE A 640 22.29 22.41 -2.89
CA ILE A 640 23.08 23.39 -3.67
C ILE A 640 22.21 24.39 -4.47
N PRO A 641 21.10 23.99 -5.13
CA PRO A 641 20.24 24.92 -5.87
C PRO A 641 19.75 26.13 -5.05
N LYS A 642 19.70 26.01 -3.72
CA LYS A 642 19.32 27.10 -2.81
C LYS A 642 20.34 28.24 -2.73
N TYR A 643 21.58 28.00 -3.16
CA TYR A 643 22.71 28.93 -3.00
C TYR A 643 23.30 29.42 -4.33
N LEU A 644 23.14 28.66 -5.42
CA LEU A 644 23.67 29.00 -6.74
C LEU A 644 22.58 29.12 -7.79
N THR A 645 22.88 29.93 -8.81
CA THR A 645 22.10 29.88 -10.06
C THR A 645 22.27 28.49 -10.66
N HIS A 646 21.16 27.84 -11.01
CA HIS A 646 21.16 26.42 -11.33
C HIS A 646 20.33 26.06 -12.55
N GLY A 647 20.67 24.91 -13.16
CA GLY A 647 19.92 24.33 -14.27
C GLY A 647 20.25 22.85 -14.51
N ALA A 648 19.60 22.29 -15.53
CA ALA A 648 19.78 20.92 -15.99
C ALA A 648 20.92 20.81 -17.00
N GLY A 649 21.73 19.75 -16.86
CA GLY A 649 22.67 19.31 -17.87
C GLY A 649 21.98 18.57 -19.03
N LEU A 650 22.74 18.21 -20.06
CA LEU A 650 22.19 17.60 -21.29
C LEU A 650 21.65 16.19 -21.06
N LEU A 651 22.24 15.39 -20.15
CA LEU A 651 21.73 14.07 -19.80
C LEU A 651 20.40 14.20 -19.06
N LEU A 652 20.34 15.05 -18.02
CA LEU A 652 19.12 15.28 -17.26
C LEU A 652 17.99 15.81 -18.15
N GLU A 653 18.27 16.80 -19.00
CA GLU A 653 17.32 17.36 -19.95
C GLU A 653 16.78 16.29 -20.91
N ARG A 654 17.67 15.45 -21.46
CA ARG A 654 17.29 14.37 -22.39
C ARG A 654 16.43 13.30 -21.71
N GLU A 655 16.74 12.93 -20.46
CA GLU A 655 15.94 12.00 -19.66
C GLU A 655 14.51 12.52 -19.49
N VAL A 656 14.36 13.73 -18.92
CA VAL A 656 13.05 14.34 -18.67
C VAL A 656 12.27 14.47 -19.97
N ARG A 657 12.90 14.95 -21.05
CA ARG A 657 12.27 15.08 -22.37
C ARG A 657 11.75 13.76 -22.92
N ASN A 658 12.57 12.71 -22.92
CA ASN A 658 12.16 11.41 -23.48
C ASN A 658 11.09 10.71 -22.64
N LEU A 659 11.14 10.83 -21.30
CA LEU A 659 10.11 10.29 -20.42
C LEU A 659 8.79 11.07 -20.54
N LYS A 660 8.86 12.40 -20.67
CA LYS A 660 7.70 13.27 -20.90
C LYS A 660 6.97 12.93 -22.22
N LEU A 661 7.72 12.63 -23.28
CA LEU A 661 7.14 12.19 -24.56
C LEU A 661 6.28 10.93 -24.41
N ILE A 662 6.68 9.99 -23.54
CA ILE A 662 5.89 8.78 -23.26
C ILE A 662 4.58 9.13 -22.56
N LEU A 663 4.62 10.04 -21.57
CA LEU A 663 3.47 10.34 -20.73
C LEU A 663 2.44 11.26 -21.40
N GLU A 664 2.90 12.23 -22.19
CA GLU A 664 2.03 13.31 -22.70
C GLU A 664 1.59 13.12 -24.15
N ASN A 665 2.50 12.76 -25.05
CA ASN A 665 2.20 12.66 -26.48
C ASN A 665 2.91 11.48 -27.17
N PRO A 666 2.63 10.24 -26.73
CA PRO A 666 3.28 9.08 -27.32
C PRO A 666 2.64 8.70 -28.66
N LYS A 667 3.45 8.15 -29.57
CA LYS A 667 2.93 7.51 -30.79
C LYS A 667 2.24 6.21 -30.41
N LYS A 668 0.96 6.09 -30.76
CA LYS A 668 0.12 4.92 -30.48
C LYS A 668 0.35 3.82 -31.53
N PRO A 669 0.19 2.53 -31.16
CA PRO A 669 -0.01 2.01 -29.81
C PRO A 669 1.23 2.14 -28.91
N VAL A 670 1.00 2.42 -27.63
CA VAL A 670 2.02 2.41 -26.57
C VAL A 670 2.09 1.02 -25.97
N LEU A 671 3.25 0.40 -26.10
CA LEU A 671 3.55 -0.91 -25.53
C LEU A 671 4.56 -0.73 -24.38
N VAL A 672 4.21 -1.26 -23.21
CA VAL A 672 5.14 -1.31 -22.06
C VAL A 672 5.57 -2.75 -21.86
N ILE A 673 6.86 -2.98 -21.67
CA ILE A 673 7.45 -4.29 -21.45
C ILE A 673 8.08 -4.30 -20.06
N ILE A 674 7.61 -5.21 -19.21
CA ILE A 674 8.02 -5.31 -17.83
C ILE A 674 8.56 -6.71 -17.56
N GLY A 675 9.86 -6.77 -17.32
CA GLY A 675 10.56 -7.99 -16.89
C GLY A 675 11.06 -7.89 -15.45
N GLY A 676 11.92 -8.84 -15.05
CA GLY A 676 12.47 -8.95 -13.70
C GLY A 676 11.72 -9.94 -12.78
N VAL A 677 12.06 -9.91 -11.49
CA VAL A 677 11.70 -10.98 -10.53
C VAL A 677 10.60 -10.60 -9.55
N LYS A 678 10.47 -9.32 -9.17
CA LYS A 678 9.54 -8.83 -8.15
C LYS A 678 8.60 -7.77 -8.71
N LEU A 679 7.29 -8.02 -8.61
CA LEU A 679 6.23 -7.15 -9.08
C LEU A 679 5.89 -6.04 -8.08
N GLU A 680 5.96 -6.31 -6.78
CA GLU A 680 5.62 -5.34 -5.70
C GLU A 680 6.30 -3.98 -5.89
N THR A 681 7.59 -3.99 -6.21
CA THR A 681 8.41 -2.77 -6.40
C THR A 681 8.04 -2.00 -7.66
N LYS A 682 7.26 -2.59 -8.57
CA LYS A 682 6.84 -2.00 -9.85
C LYS A 682 5.34 -1.69 -9.91
N MET A 683 4.56 -2.01 -8.87
CA MET A 683 3.11 -1.85 -8.88
C MET A 683 2.67 -0.39 -9.09
N LYS A 684 3.33 0.56 -8.43
CA LYS A 684 3.03 1.98 -8.57
C LYS A 684 3.25 2.47 -10.01
N PHE A 685 4.39 2.08 -10.58
CA PHE A 685 4.72 2.33 -11.99
C PHE A 685 3.68 1.72 -12.93
N ILE A 686 3.31 0.45 -12.73
CA ILE A 686 2.32 -0.25 -13.55
C ILE A 686 0.96 0.46 -13.49
N ASN A 687 0.49 0.79 -12.29
CA ASN A 687 -0.79 1.45 -12.10
C ASN A 687 -0.86 2.82 -12.79
N ASN A 688 0.25 3.57 -12.77
CA ASN A 688 0.28 4.86 -13.45
C ASN A 688 0.44 4.73 -14.97
N ILE A 689 1.36 3.89 -15.44
CA ILE A 689 1.65 3.72 -16.86
C ILE A 689 0.47 3.10 -17.61
N LEU A 690 -0.38 2.29 -16.95
CA LEU A 690 -1.61 1.72 -17.50
C LEU A 690 -2.63 2.76 -18.00
N LYS A 691 -2.55 4.00 -17.52
CA LYS A 691 -3.37 5.13 -18.01
C LYS A 691 -3.01 5.51 -19.45
N VAL A 692 -1.75 5.34 -19.83
CA VAL A 692 -1.21 5.75 -21.14
C VAL A 692 -0.93 4.54 -22.04
N ALA A 693 -0.52 3.41 -21.47
CA ALA A 693 -0.25 2.17 -22.19
C ALA A 693 -1.53 1.59 -22.81
N ASP A 694 -1.41 1.15 -24.07
CA ASP A 694 -2.46 0.36 -24.73
C ASP A 694 -2.26 -1.13 -24.44
N TYR A 695 -1.00 -1.56 -24.33
CA TYR A 695 -0.64 -2.94 -24.01
C TYR A 695 0.54 -3.00 -23.04
N ILE A 696 0.54 -4.01 -22.18
CA ILE A 696 1.66 -4.34 -21.29
C ILE A 696 2.06 -5.80 -21.51
N ILE A 697 3.32 -6.04 -21.85
CA ILE A 697 3.92 -7.37 -21.85
C ILE A 697 4.60 -7.61 -20.51
N ILE A 698 4.34 -8.76 -19.91
CA ILE A 698 5.01 -9.23 -18.68
C ILE A 698 5.78 -10.53 -18.93
N ASN A 699 6.79 -10.81 -18.11
CA ASN A 699 7.50 -12.09 -18.14
C ASN A 699 6.80 -13.19 -17.30
N GLY A 700 7.33 -14.42 -17.34
CA GLY A 700 6.76 -15.58 -16.66
C GLY A 700 6.75 -15.45 -15.14
N LEU A 701 7.83 -14.92 -14.55
CA LEU A 701 7.96 -14.73 -13.11
C LEU A 701 6.95 -13.72 -12.56
N ILE A 702 6.77 -12.59 -13.26
CA ILE A 702 5.76 -11.60 -12.90
C ILE A 702 4.36 -12.21 -13.04
N LYS A 703 4.06 -12.96 -14.11
CA LYS A 703 2.78 -13.67 -14.23
C LYS A 703 2.56 -14.66 -13.08
N LYS A 704 3.58 -15.43 -12.71
CA LYS A 704 3.52 -16.35 -11.57
C LYS A 704 3.24 -15.59 -10.28
N GLU A 705 3.89 -14.46 -10.06
CA GLU A 705 3.67 -13.63 -8.88
C GLU A 705 2.27 -13.02 -8.85
N ILE A 706 1.75 -12.55 -9.99
CA ILE A 706 0.36 -12.10 -10.15
C ILE A 706 -0.61 -13.21 -9.77
N MET A 707 -0.37 -14.43 -10.27
CA MET A 707 -1.21 -15.59 -9.98
C MET A 707 -1.11 -16.02 -8.51
N ALA A 708 0.10 -16.03 -7.95
CA ALA A 708 0.35 -16.44 -6.57
C ALA A 708 -0.21 -15.45 -5.53
N LYS A 709 -0.24 -14.16 -5.88
CA LYS A 709 -0.73 -13.07 -5.03
C LYS A 709 -2.15 -12.60 -5.38
N GLU A 710 -2.80 -13.28 -6.34
CA GLU A 710 -4.13 -12.94 -6.85
C GLU A 710 -4.29 -11.44 -7.18
N LEU A 711 -3.25 -10.83 -7.75
CA LEU A 711 -3.21 -9.39 -8.02
C LEU A 711 -4.16 -9.03 -9.17
N ILE A 712 -5.11 -8.14 -8.90
CA ILE A 712 -6.07 -7.64 -9.90
C ILE A 712 -5.56 -6.31 -10.46
N PHE A 713 -5.30 -6.27 -11.76
CA PHE A 713 -4.99 -5.02 -12.45
C PHE A 713 -6.27 -4.29 -12.83
N GLN A 714 -6.21 -2.96 -12.85
CA GLN A 714 -7.32 -2.11 -13.26
C GLN A 714 -7.78 -2.38 -14.71
N TYR A 715 -6.87 -2.85 -15.58
CA TYR A 715 -7.10 -3.13 -16.99
C TYR A 715 -6.47 -4.47 -17.40
N PRO A 716 -7.04 -5.62 -16.95
CA PRO A 716 -6.45 -6.93 -17.22
C PRO A 716 -6.40 -7.26 -18.73
N GLU A 717 -7.30 -6.70 -19.53
CA GLU A 717 -7.36 -6.86 -20.98
C GLU A 717 -6.15 -6.27 -21.72
N LYS A 718 -5.43 -5.33 -21.09
CA LYS A 718 -4.22 -4.73 -21.65
C LYS A 718 -2.98 -5.61 -21.45
N ILE A 719 -3.06 -6.63 -20.59
CA ILE A 719 -1.91 -7.44 -20.21
C ILE A 719 -1.74 -8.64 -21.15
N ILE A 720 -0.57 -8.72 -21.77
CA ILE A 720 -0.13 -9.81 -22.62
C ILE A 720 0.90 -10.60 -21.84
N SER A 721 0.67 -11.89 -21.70
CA SER A 721 1.50 -12.75 -20.85
C SER A 721 2.00 -13.99 -21.60
N PRO A 722 3.06 -14.66 -21.10
CA PRO A 722 3.58 -15.87 -21.74
C PRO A 722 2.52 -16.97 -21.83
N VAL A 723 2.55 -17.72 -22.92
CA VAL A 723 1.62 -18.83 -23.20
C VAL A 723 2.15 -20.19 -22.73
N ASP A 724 3.35 -20.22 -22.14
CA ASP A 724 4.13 -21.39 -21.79
C ASP A 724 4.57 -21.39 -20.30
N PHE A 725 5.52 -22.25 -19.94
CA PHE A 725 5.96 -22.50 -18.56
C PHE A 725 6.49 -21.24 -17.84
N LEU A 726 5.79 -20.82 -16.80
CA LEU A 726 6.05 -19.56 -16.07
C LEU A 726 7.37 -19.53 -15.28
N GLU A 727 7.93 -20.70 -14.98
CA GLU A 727 9.18 -20.87 -14.21
C GLU A 727 10.39 -21.18 -15.10
N ALA A 728 10.19 -21.22 -16.42
CA ALA A 728 11.29 -21.42 -17.33
C ALA A 728 12.31 -20.27 -17.20
N PRO A 729 13.61 -20.56 -17.25
CA PRO A 729 14.67 -19.55 -17.15
C PRO A 729 14.69 -18.58 -18.34
N ASP A 730 13.94 -18.85 -19.41
CA ASP A 730 13.73 -17.99 -20.58
C ASP A 730 12.35 -18.26 -21.23
N ILE A 731 11.87 -17.35 -22.08
CA ILE A 731 10.59 -17.49 -22.81
C ILE A 731 10.73 -18.43 -24.02
N SER A 732 9.70 -19.23 -24.33
CA SER A 732 9.76 -20.16 -25.48
C SER A 732 9.57 -19.44 -26.82
N ASN A 733 9.85 -20.16 -27.92
CA ASN A 733 9.63 -19.66 -29.28
C ASN A 733 8.16 -19.22 -29.53
N GLN A 734 7.18 -19.85 -28.88
CA GLN A 734 5.76 -19.48 -29.04
C GLN A 734 5.48 -18.11 -28.40
N THR A 735 5.96 -17.90 -27.17
CA THR A 735 5.86 -16.61 -26.48
C THR A 735 6.65 -15.51 -27.21
N ILE A 736 7.85 -15.83 -27.73
CA ILE A 736 8.64 -14.91 -28.56
C ILE A 736 7.83 -14.45 -29.78
N THR A 737 7.16 -15.36 -30.47
CA THR A 737 6.34 -15.04 -31.64
C THR A 737 5.19 -14.09 -31.27
N LEU A 738 4.43 -14.43 -30.22
CA LEU A 738 3.33 -13.60 -29.71
C LEU A 738 3.79 -12.19 -29.33
N PHE A 739 4.88 -12.07 -28.57
CA PHE A 739 5.39 -10.78 -28.13
C PHE A 739 5.94 -9.97 -29.30
N THR A 740 6.62 -10.64 -30.25
CA THR A 740 7.15 -9.98 -31.46
C THR A 740 6.03 -9.37 -32.30
N GLU A 741 4.92 -10.07 -32.51
CA GLU A 741 3.77 -9.53 -33.25
C GLU A 741 3.25 -8.22 -32.62
N LYS A 742 3.14 -8.19 -31.28
CA LYS A 742 2.68 -7.02 -30.54
C LYS A 742 3.69 -5.87 -30.60
N ILE A 743 4.98 -6.17 -30.47
CA ILE A 743 6.08 -5.21 -30.60
C ILE A 743 6.10 -4.57 -31.99
N MET A 744 5.94 -5.35 -33.06
CA MET A 744 5.97 -4.85 -34.43
C MET A 744 4.81 -3.88 -34.75
N SER A 745 3.75 -3.90 -33.95
CA SER A 745 2.60 -3.01 -34.11
C SER A 745 2.68 -1.70 -33.31
N ALA A 746 3.67 -1.55 -32.42
CA ALA A 746 3.76 -0.43 -31.49
C ALA A 746 4.34 0.84 -32.16
N GLY A 747 3.80 2.00 -31.79
CA GLY A 747 4.36 3.30 -32.15
C GLY A 747 5.39 3.81 -31.13
N THR A 748 5.22 3.41 -29.87
CA THR A 748 6.11 3.75 -28.74
C THR A 748 6.29 2.51 -27.86
N ILE A 749 7.53 2.24 -27.45
CA ILE A 749 7.87 1.10 -26.60
C ILE A 749 8.65 1.59 -25.38
N LEU A 750 8.20 1.20 -24.19
CA LEU A 750 8.94 1.36 -22.95
C LEU A 750 9.35 -0.01 -22.43
N TRP A 751 10.64 -0.27 -22.25
CA TRP A 751 11.13 -1.57 -21.79
C TRP A 751 11.92 -1.46 -20.48
N ASN A 752 11.47 -2.19 -19.45
CA ASN A 752 12.13 -2.27 -18.15
C ASN A 752 12.16 -3.70 -17.59
N GLY A 753 13.32 -4.36 -17.70
CA GLY A 753 13.60 -5.68 -17.15
C GLY A 753 13.73 -6.79 -18.21
N PRO A 754 14.69 -7.72 -18.07
CA PRO A 754 14.88 -8.84 -18.99
C PRO A 754 13.79 -9.92 -18.83
N PHE A 755 13.66 -10.81 -19.82
CA PHE A 755 12.69 -11.90 -19.82
C PHE A 755 13.22 -13.20 -19.22
N GLY A 756 14.53 -13.43 -19.28
CA GLY A 756 15.20 -14.62 -18.78
C GLY A 756 16.47 -14.32 -17.97
N ARG A 757 17.14 -15.38 -17.50
CA ARG A 757 18.45 -15.33 -16.83
C ARG A 757 19.56 -15.13 -17.87
N PHE A 758 19.64 -13.92 -18.41
CA PHE A 758 20.54 -13.58 -19.51
C PHE A 758 22.03 -13.71 -19.16
N GLU A 759 22.36 -13.86 -17.88
CA GLU A 759 23.72 -14.15 -17.39
C GLU A 759 24.22 -15.52 -17.86
N ASP A 760 23.31 -16.43 -18.19
CA ASP A 760 23.60 -17.74 -18.77
C ASP A 760 23.29 -17.72 -20.27
N ASP A 761 24.31 -18.00 -21.10
CA ASP A 761 24.22 -17.95 -22.56
C ASP A 761 23.10 -18.83 -23.14
N GLN A 762 22.72 -19.91 -22.44
CA GLN A 762 21.65 -20.80 -22.89
C GLN A 762 20.24 -20.21 -22.69
N TYR A 763 20.10 -19.16 -21.85
CA TYR A 763 18.82 -18.55 -21.45
C TYR A 763 18.69 -17.06 -21.83
N LYS A 764 19.53 -16.57 -22.75
CA LYS A 764 19.46 -15.19 -23.26
C LYS A 764 18.66 -15.04 -24.56
N LYS A 765 18.26 -16.14 -25.19
CA LYS A 765 17.65 -16.18 -26.53
C LYS A 765 16.37 -15.34 -26.60
N GLY A 766 15.48 -15.48 -25.64
CA GLY A 766 14.21 -14.76 -25.56
C GLY A 766 14.42 -13.26 -25.39
N THR A 767 15.27 -12.87 -24.43
CA THR A 767 15.61 -11.45 -24.21
C THR A 767 16.23 -10.82 -25.47
N LEU A 768 17.12 -11.53 -26.17
CA LEU A 768 17.71 -11.08 -27.43
C LEU A 768 16.68 -10.96 -28.56
N ALA A 769 15.75 -11.91 -28.66
CA ALA A 769 14.68 -11.89 -29.66
C ALA A 769 13.77 -10.68 -29.47
N ILE A 770 13.41 -10.36 -28.23
CA ILE A 770 12.61 -9.16 -27.92
C ILE A 770 13.38 -7.88 -28.23
N ALA A 771 14.66 -7.79 -27.85
CA ALA A 771 15.49 -6.64 -28.20
C ALA A 771 15.54 -6.40 -29.72
N ASN A 772 15.76 -7.47 -30.50
CA ASN A 772 15.79 -7.40 -31.96
C ASN A 772 14.42 -7.04 -32.55
N ALA A 773 13.32 -7.53 -31.98
CA ALA A 773 11.97 -7.15 -32.40
C ALA A 773 11.71 -5.65 -32.18
N ILE A 774 12.13 -5.09 -31.03
CA ILE A 774 12.00 -3.66 -30.72
C ILE A 774 12.77 -2.84 -31.75
N ILE A 775 14.04 -3.20 -32.01
CA ILE A 775 14.87 -2.52 -33.01
C ILE A 775 14.22 -2.57 -34.40
N LYS A 776 13.71 -3.74 -34.80
CA LYS A 776 13.10 -3.94 -36.12
C LYS A 776 11.76 -3.21 -36.28
N SER A 777 11.03 -2.99 -35.18
CA SER A 777 9.72 -2.31 -35.22
C SER A 777 9.82 -0.85 -35.70
N GLY A 778 10.96 -0.20 -35.48
CA GLY A 778 11.11 1.25 -35.74
C GLY A 778 10.30 2.14 -34.80
N ALA A 779 9.68 1.57 -33.76
CA ALA A 779 8.95 2.32 -32.73
C ALA A 779 9.90 3.23 -31.95
N PHE A 780 9.38 4.35 -31.43
CA PHE A 780 10.15 5.16 -30.48
C PHE A 780 10.35 4.37 -29.20
N SER A 781 11.59 3.98 -28.91
CA SER A 781 11.93 3.02 -27.85
C SER A 781 12.73 3.67 -26.72
N VAL A 782 12.23 3.49 -25.50
CA VAL A 782 12.91 3.88 -24.27
C VAL A 782 13.19 2.64 -23.44
N VAL A 783 14.45 2.44 -23.06
CA VAL A 783 14.88 1.31 -22.25
C VAL A 783 15.40 1.79 -20.90
N GLY A 784 15.09 1.07 -19.83
CA GLY A 784 15.67 1.33 -18.52
C GLY A 784 15.78 0.07 -17.65
N GLY A 785 16.39 0.24 -16.48
CA GLY A 785 16.69 -0.84 -15.55
C GLY A 785 18.08 -1.42 -15.78
N GLY A 786 18.90 -1.47 -14.72
CA GLY A 786 20.33 -1.80 -14.81
C GLY A 786 20.62 -3.10 -15.56
N GLN A 787 19.92 -4.18 -15.23
CA GLN A 787 20.08 -5.48 -15.90
C GLN A 787 19.76 -5.46 -17.40
N THR A 788 18.73 -4.70 -17.82
CA THR A 788 18.37 -4.59 -19.24
C THR A 788 19.43 -3.81 -19.99
N VAL A 789 19.90 -2.71 -19.43
CA VAL A 789 20.96 -1.89 -20.03
C VAL A 789 22.26 -2.67 -20.14
N GLU A 790 22.65 -3.37 -19.07
CA GLU A 790 23.85 -4.23 -19.04
C GLU A 790 23.78 -5.30 -20.14
N PHE A 791 22.64 -5.98 -20.28
CA PHE A 791 22.42 -6.95 -21.34
C PHE A 791 22.60 -6.35 -22.74
N LEU A 792 22.01 -5.19 -23.02
CA LEU A 792 22.11 -4.53 -24.33
C LEU A 792 23.53 -4.05 -24.65
N ASN A 793 24.27 -3.63 -23.63
CA ASN A 793 25.67 -3.25 -23.77
C ASN A 793 26.54 -4.48 -24.10
N LYS A 794 26.37 -5.58 -23.35
CA LYS A 794 27.08 -6.85 -23.60
C LYS A 794 26.84 -7.39 -25.01
N GLU A 795 25.62 -7.27 -25.51
CA GLU A 795 25.25 -7.71 -26.86
C GLU A 795 25.57 -6.67 -27.96
N GLY A 796 26.09 -5.49 -27.61
CA GLY A 796 26.51 -4.46 -28.56
C GLY A 796 25.36 -3.82 -29.36
N ILE A 797 24.14 -3.84 -28.83
CA ILE A 797 22.92 -3.34 -29.51
C ILE A 797 22.26 -2.15 -28.83
N ALA A 798 22.80 -1.69 -27.70
CA ALA A 798 22.32 -0.52 -26.96
C ALA A 798 22.11 0.73 -27.84
N SER A 799 23.07 1.05 -28.72
CA SER A 799 23.00 2.22 -29.60
C SER A 799 21.88 2.19 -30.64
N LYS A 800 21.17 1.07 -30.80
CA LYS A 800 20.06 0.91 -31.74
C LYS A 800 18.71 1.34 -31.16
N PHE A 801 18.64 1.67 -29.87
CA PHE A 801 17.44 2.18 -29.20
C PHE A 801 17.42 3.71 -29.22
N ASN A 802 16.23 4.32 -29.15
CA ASN A 802 16.13 5.79 -29.24
C ASN A 802 16.58 6.48 -27.94
N HIS A 803 16.33 5.87 -26.79
CA HIS A 803 16.80 6.35 -25.50
C HIS A 803 17.09 5.20 -24.55
N ILE A 804 18.26 5.22 -23.92
CA ILE A 804 18.62 4.34 -22.81
C ILE A 804 18.74 5.21 -21.57
N SER A 805 17.88 4.95 -20.59
CA SER A 805 17.84 5.71 -19.36
C SER A 805 18.92 5.24 -18.38
N THR A 806 19.65 6.19 -17.80
CA THR A 806 20.55 5.99 -16.66
C THR A 806 19.81 6.04 -15.32
N GLY A 807 18.52 6.44 -15.34
CA GLY A 807 17.77 6.80 -14.15
C GLY A 807 17.49 5.68 -13.15
N GLY A 808 17.50 4.42 -13.59
CA GLY A 808 17.21 3.26 -12.72
C GLY A 808 15.89 3.44 -11.96
N GLY A 809 15.96 3.57 -10.63
CA GLY A 809 14.81 3.87 -9.77
C GLY A 809 14.16 5.22 -10.06
N ALA A 810 14.94 6.28 -10.33
CA ALA A 810 14.40 7.61 -10.63
C ALA A 810 13.50 7.63 -11.87
N MET A 811 13.82 6.81 -12.87
CA MET A 811 12.97 6.64 -14.05
C MET A 811 11.62 6.02 -13.68
N LEU A 812 11.61 5.00 -12.81
CA LEU A 812 10.38 4.36 -12.36
C LEU A 812 9.54 5.29 -11.49
N ASP A 813 10.17 6.04 -10.58
CA ASP A 813 9.48 7.03 -9.73
C ASP A 813 8.86 8.14 -10.60
N TYR A 814 9.61 8.66 -11.57
CA TYR A 814 9.11 9.68 -12.50
C TYR A 814 7.91 9.17 -13.32
N LEU A 815 8.00 7.97 -13.89
CA LEU A 815 6.90 7.37 -14.64
C LEU A 815 5.73 6.92 -13.75
N SER A 816 5.96 6.75 -12.44
CA SER A 816 4.92 6.51 -11.44
C SER A 816 4.13 7.78 -11.10
N GLY A 817 4.59 8.96 -11.54
CA GLY A 817 4.00 10.25 -11.22
C GLY A 817 4.51 10.84 -9.91
N ASP A 818 5.64 10.37 -9.40
CA ASP A 818 6.25 10.94 -8.20
C ASP A 818 6.97 12.26 -8.50
N VAL A 819 6.94 13.15 -7.50
CA VAL A 819 7.75 14.36 -7.51
C VAL A 819 9.17 13.96 -7.13
N LEU A 820 10.12 14.18 -8.05
CA LEU A 820 11.53 13.91 -7.82
C LEU A 820 12.15 15.14 -7.14
N PRO A 821 12.64 15.06 -5.89
CA PRO A 821 13.17 16.21 -5.16
C PRO A 821 14.26 16.97 -5.93
N GLY A 822 15.09 16.26 -6.71
CA GLY A 822 16.14 16.88 -7.52
C GLY A 822 15.65 17.58 -8.79
N LEU A 823 14.45 17.25 -9.30
CA LEU A 823 13.82 18.02 -10.37
C LEU A 823 13.09 19.24 -9.79
N GLU A 824 12.36 19.05 -8.69
CA GLU A 824 11.68 20.13 -7.97
C GLU A 824 12.66 21.22 -7.51
N ALA A 825 13.86 20.83 -7.06
CA ALA A 825 14.90 21.77 -6.66
C ALA A 825 15.48 22.62 -7.82
N LEU A 826 15.19 22.27 -9.08
CA LEU A 826 15.63 23.01 -10.27
C LEU A 826 14.51 23.85 -10.90
N GLU A 827 13.30 23.77 -10.36
CA GLU A 827 12.17 24.65 -10.68
C GLU A 827 12.29 25.97 -9.91
#